data_AF-A0A061NZP1-F1
#
_entry.id   AF-A0A061NZP1-F1
#
_cell.length_a   1.000
_cell.length_b   1.000
_cell.length_c   1.000
_cell.angle_alpha   90.00
_cell.angle_beta   90.00
_cell.angle_gamma   90.00
#
_symmetry.space_group_name_H-M   'P 1'
#
loop_
_entity.id
_entity.type
_entity.pdbx_description
1 polymer ?
#
loop_
_entity_poly.entity_id
_entity_poly.type
_entity_poly.pdbx_seq_one_letter_code
_entity_poly.pdbx_strand_id
1 'polypeptide(L)'
;MRNYNSLLCKVAITLVFVLSLSTANSTQTEALEEAYVAHKTLEIRESADESAAIIGEVKSDEPFTMEHVEDNGWIEIENNEGTSGYVHSSMIVERYLESIEREVVETMIVRSEEVVVYSQPYESAEEIGSFPHGEEVNIYDQKWSPWFVTDLNGQLAFVHEDALILKSESENQEEENEGSVDEEQVEESQQIEEEAEVPDDSQLQPQSADGLEPRSIGIVTHRNLAIRESASGSSQRVGNATEGDALEILETVGEGPWVSIRYNGDIAYTHSNYFVELEVAGEDEPVIGTGTVTHRALAIRSHPSGSAARVGTLTEGAQVEVHEYVNNGPWFSFTFDGGIAYTHRDYVDIEDITPPPEPPEDGELGEVIATGIVDANGRLAVRTEPSGSSESLGHLVSGDIVLIYEYINGGPWVKIEYEGQVAYTHADYMNVTEMGDVIDTATVTHHRLSVRSGPGASYETVHRLTTGDQVEILQFVNGGPWVEVNFNGGSGFTHLDHLRLHAGNTGPLQGRLIVVDAGHGGHDPGAQGNGLVEKTLNLQVSLELAQRLESSGAEVILTRSTDTFIDLSVRANIANQADADLFISVHGNAAEDARARGAETFHHPSANPASVRLANVMQDRLVSDTGMTYRRVDSANFAVLRETTMPATLIELGFLTNSGDASIMRQPGYPARAGEALHQGFLDYYS
;
A
#
# COMPACT_ATOMS: atom_id res chain seq x y z
N MET A 1 -52.07 49.93 2.21
CA MET A 1 -50.91 49.50 3.02
C MET A 1 -49.94 48.83 2.04
N ARG A 2 -49.20 49.51 1.14
CA ARG A 2 -47.96 50.33 1.28
C ARG A 2 -46.98 49.76 2.31
N ASN A 3 -45.69 49.53 2.06
CA ASN A 3 -44.83 49.70 0.87
C ASN A 3 -43.45 49.07 1.14
N TYR A 4 -42.75 48.68 0.08
CA TYR A 4 -41.29 48.54 -0.04
C TYR A 4 -40.52 49.87 0.24
N ASN A 5 -39.26 49.78 0.69
CA ASN A 5 -38.07 50.66 0.45
C ASN A 5 -37.05 50.47 1.61
N SER A 6 -35.82 49.97 1.41
CA SER A 6 -34.62 50.48 0.72
C SER A 6 -33.82 51.57 1.48
N LEU A 7 -32.48 51.42 1.41
CA LEU A 7 -31.36 52.40 1.55
C LEU A 7 -30.55 52.49 2.88
N LEU A 8 -29.32 51.94 2.80
CA LEU A 8 -28.00 52.61 2.89
C LEU A 8 -27.80 53.76 3.91
N CYS A 9 -26.79 53.66 4.80
CA CYS A 9 -25.55 54.48 4.72
C CYS A 9 -24.51 54.15 5.84
N LYS A 10 -23.22 54.26 5.46
CA LYS A 10 -21.97 54.14 6.25
C LYS A 10 -21.75 55.31 7.23
N VAL A 11 -21.04 55.10 8.36
CA VAL A 11 -20.03 55.96 9.07
C VAL A 11 -19.48 55.11 10.27
N ALA A 12 -18.26 54.56 10.29
CA ALA A 12 -16.90 55.10 10.56
C ALA A 12 -16.61 55.60 12.01
N ILE A 13 -15.84 54.77 12.75
CA ILE A 13 -14.67 55.04 13.65
C ILE A 13 -14.82 56.06 14.81
N THR A 14 -14.50 55.64 16.05
CA THR A 14 -13.43 56.21 16.93
C THR A 14 -13.29 55.43 18.26
N LEU A 15 -12.07 54.97 18.55
CA LEU A 15 -11.54 54.41 19.82
C LEU A 15 -11.56 55.43 20.97
N VAL A 16 -11.81 54.97 22.21
CA VAL A 16 -11.15 55.51 23.43
C VAL A 16 -10.91 54.38 24.45
N PHE A 17 -9.64 54.24 24.85
CA PHE A 17 -9.06 53.41 25.90
C PHE A 17 -9.44 53.87 27.32
N VAL A 18 -9.66 52.93 28.27
CA VAL A 18 -9.33 53.13 29.69
C VAL A 18 -8.75 51.82 30.26
N LEU A 19 -7.49 51.90 30.70
CA LEU A 19 -6.71 50.92 31.48
C LEU A 19 -7.03 51.06 32.98
N SER A 20 -7.04 49.95 33.74
CA SER A 20 -6.08 49.75 34.85
C SER A 20 -6.24 48.40 35.60
N LEU A 21 -5.15 47.61 35.56
CA LEU A 21 -4.45 46.87 36.65
C LEU A 21 -5.23 45.75 37.41
N SER A 22 -4.83 44.46 37.42
CA SER A 22 -3.59 43.78 37.89
C SER A 22 -4.08 42.62 38.80
N THR A 23 -3.78 41.34 38.62
CA THR A 23 -2.47 40.67 38.87
C THR A 23 -2.31 39.36 38.08
N ALA A 24 -1.05 39.04 37.79
CA ALA A 24 -0.51 37.97 36.96
C ALA A 24 -0.87 36.52 37.32
N ASN A 25 -0.98 35.69 36.29
CA ASN A 25 -0.24 34.44 36.23
C ASN A 25 0.39 34.35 34.83
N SER A 26 1.71 34.20 34.81
CA SER A 26 2.53 34.01 33.63
C SER A 26 2.43 32.59 33.12
N THR A 27 2.07 32.41 31.85
CA THR A 27 2.51 31.27 31.05
C THR A 27 2.96 31.85 29.71
N GLN A 28 4.26 31.69 29.43
CA GLN A 28 4.90 32.03 28.18
C GLN A 28 4.05 31.49 27.03
N THR A 29 3.68 32.36 26.08
CA THR A 29 3.68 31.96 24.68
C THR A 29 5.14 31.68 24.37
N GLU A 30 5.52 30.42 24.29
CA GLU A 30 6.81 30.06 23.69
C GLU A 30 6.77 30.57 22.26
N ALA A 31 7.67 31.50 21.96
CA ALA A 31 7.96 31.90 20.61
C ALA A 31 8.53 30.65 19.92
N LEU A 32 7.90 30.23 18.82
CA LEU A 32 8.41 29.16 17.96
C LEU A 32 9.85 29.52 17.57
N GLU A 33 10.80 28.67 17.97
CA GLU A 33 12.23 28.98 17.97
C GLU A 33 12.83 29.13 16.56
N GLU A 34 13.78 30.06 16.45
CA GLU A 34 14.34 30.64 15.24
C GLU A 34 15.34 29.68 14.55
N ALA A 35 15.29 29.53 13.22
CA ALA A 35 16.40 28.96 12.45
C ALA A 35 17.31 30.10 11.96
N TYR A 36 18.62 29.97 12.15
CA TYR A 36 19.57 31.04 11.83
C TYR A 36 20.21 30.84 10.45
N VAL A 37 20.31 31.92 9.66
CA VAL A 37 20.92 31.89 8.32
C VAL A 37 22.43 32.09 8.41
N ALA A 38 23.23 31.21 7.79
CA ALA A 38 24.69 31.37 7.71
C ALA A 38 25.11 32.54 6.79
N HIS A 39 24.27 32.82 5.80
CA HIS A 39 24.42 33.93 4.84
C HIS A 39 23.62 35.18 5.25
N LYS A 40 23.96 36.32 4.64
CA LYS A 40 23.27 37.60 4.89
C LYS A 40 21.79 37.60 4.45
N THR A 41 21.50 36.79 3.45
CA THR A 41 20.19 36.64 2.82
C THR A 41 20.07 35.21 2.32
N LEU A 42 18.96 34.57 2.62
CA LEU A 42 18.57 33.25 2.12
C LEU A 42 17.57 33.46 0.99
N GLU A 43 17.86 32.95 -0.20
CA GLU A 43 16.98 33.10 -1.37
C GLU A 43 15.96 31.95 -1.39
N ILE A 44 14.67 32.27 -1.29
CA ILE A 44 13.58 31.29 -1.39
C ILE A 44 13.28 31.05 -2.86
N ARG A 45 13.28 29.80 -3.28
CA ARG A 45 13.07 29.39 -4.67
C ARG A 45 11.75 28.68 -4.89
N GLU A 46 11.24 28.77 -6.10
CA GLU A 46 9.96 28.15 -6.49
C GLU A 46 9.98 26.61 -6.44
N SER A 47 11.16 25.99 -6.58
CA SER A 47 11.34 24.54 -6.49
C SER A 47 12.72 24.20 -5.92
N ALA A 48 12.90 22.96 -5.50
CA ALA A 48 14.16 22.37 -4.99
C ALA A 48 15.26 22.22 -6.08
N ASP A 49 15.62 23.34 -6.73
CA ASP A 49 16.59 23.40 -7.82
C ASP A 49 17.35 24.73 -7.80
N GLU A 50 18.69 24.70 -7.92
CA GLU A 50 19.53 25.90 -7.94
C GLU A 50 19.21 26.85 -9.10
N SER A 51 18.61 26.34 -10.16
CA SER A 51 18.19 27.09 -11.34
C SER A 51 16.77 27.68 -11.23
N ALA A 52 16.01 27.29 -10.19
CA ALA A 52 14.64 27.75 -9.98
C ALA A 52 14.57 29.26 -9.69
N ALA A 53 13.43 29.86 -10.05
CA ALA A 53 13.21 31.28 -9.83
C ALA A 53 13.22 31.62 -8.35
N ILE A 54 13.86 32.73 -8.00
CA ILE A 54 13.81 33.29 -6.64
C ILE A 54 12.46 33.98 -6.48
N ILE A 55 11.67 33.51 -5.52
CA ILE A 55 10.31 33.98 -5.25
C ILE A 55 10.21 34.76 -3.93
N GLY A 56 11.24 34.68 -3.09
CA GLY A 56 11.32 35.42 -1.83
C GLY A 56 12.73 35.44 -1.27
N GLU A 57 12.88 36.09 -0.12
CA GLU A 57 14.11 36.07 0.66
C GLU A 57 13.82 36.01 2.16
N VAL A 58 14.79 35.52 2.93
CA VAL A 58 14.84 35.64 4.38
C VAL A 58 16.13 36.36 4.76
N LYS A 59 16.04 37.45 5.53
CA LYS A 59 17.24 38.12 6.04
C LYS A 59 17.79 37.40 7.26
N SER A 60 19.07 37.59 7.56
CA SER A 60 19.78 36.82 8.60
C SER A 60 19.19 36.89 10.02
N ASP A 61 18.30 37.84 10.28
CA ASP A 61 17.62 38.09 11.55
C ASP A 61 16.08 37.97 11.46
N GLU A 62 15.56 37.50 10.32
CA GLU A 62 14.13 37.25 10.13
C GLU A 62 13.83 35.77 10.40
N PRO A 63 12.88 35.44 11.30
CA PRO A 63 12.49 34.05 11.51
C PRO A 63 11.81 33.47 10.27
N PHE A 64 11.89 32.15 10.13
CA PHE A 64 11.18 31.36 9.13
C PHE A 64 10.85 29.99 9.72
N THR A 65 9.82 29.35 9.19
CA THR A 65 9.46 27.98 9.52
C THR A 65 10.11 27.02 8.51
N MET A 66 10.51 25.84 8.98
CA MET A 66 10.97 24.75 8.12
C MET A 66 9.86 23.71 8.06
N GLU A 67 9.52 23.23 6.88
CA GLU A 67 8.39 22.33 6.64
C GLU A 67 8.83 20.91 6.29
N HIS A 68 9.75 20.77 5.32
CA HIS A 68 10.20 19.48 4.83
C HIS A 68 11.64 19.54 4.33
N VAL A 69 12.38 18.43 4.46
CA VAL A 69 13.76 18.30 3.96
C VAL A 69 13.80 17.22 2.88
N GLU A 70 14.19 17.62 1.68
CA GLU A 70 14.31 16.76 0.51
C GLU A 70 15.65 15.98 0.54
N ASP A 71 15.69 14.80 -0.08
CA ASP A 71 16.89 13.93 -0.16
C ASP A 71 18.10 14.57 -0.87
N ASN A 72 17.87 15.68 -1.56
CA ASN A 72 18.88 16.47 -2.27
C ASN A 72 19.34 17.71 -1.50
N GLY A 73 18.94 17.85 -0.22
CA GLY A 73 19.38 18.92 0.68
C GLY A 73 18.62 20.23 0.57
N TRP A 74 17.56 20.28 -0.24
CA TRP A 74 16.62 21.40 -0.24
C TRP A 74 15.63 21.29 0.90
N ILE A 75 15.22 22.44 1.43
CA ILE A 75 14.31 22.55 2.54
C ILE A 75 13.18 23.46 2.11
N GLU A 76 11.96 22.98 2.23
CA GLU A 76 10.79 23.83 2.13
C GLU A 76 10.66 24.69 3.39
N ILE A 77 10.57 26.00 3.20
CA ILE A 77 10.42 26.97 4.27
C ILE A 77 9.30 27.94 3.96
N GLU A 78 8.69 28.52 5.00
CA GLU A 78 7.81 29.68 4.88
C GLU A 78 8.41 30.86 5.67
N ASN A 79 8.57 32.00 5.00
CA ASN A 79 9.04 33.21 5.67
C ASN A 79 7.89 33.93 6.40
N ASN A 80 8.20 34.91 7.25
CA ASN A 80 7.16 35.68 7.98
C ASN A 80 6.19 36.47 7.10
N GLU A 81 6.46 36.61 5.79
CA GLU A 81 5.57 37.25 4.82
C GLU A 81 4.58 36.25 4.20
N GLY A 82 4.66 34.97 4.55
CA GLY A 82 3.84 33.89 4.00
C GLY A 82 4.30 33.39 2.63
N THR A 83 5.58 33.59 2.31
CA THR A 83 6.18 33.06 1.08
C THR A 83 6.77 31.68 1.39
N SER A 84 6.10 30.64 0.89
CA SER A 84 6.61 29.26 0.93
C SER A 84 7.46 28.95 -0.30
N GLY A 85 8.56 28.24 -0.11
CA GLY A 85 9.42 27.75 -1.17
C GLY A 85 10.71 27.15 -0.62
N TYR A 86 11.69 26.92 -1.49
CA TYR A 86 12.83 26.07 -1.18
C TYR A 86 14.12 26.84 -0.95
N VAL A 87 14.88 26.41 0.05
CA VAL A 87 16.23 26.91 0.39
C VAL A 87 17.17 25.74 0.60
N HIS A 88 18.44 25.87 0.27
CA HIS A 88 19.37 24.76 0.46
C HIS A 88 19.91 24.72 1.89
N SER A 89 19.94 23.53 2.50
CA SER A 89 20.34 23.28 3.89
C SER A 89 21.74 23.78 4.24
N SER A 90 22.68 23.70 3.30
CA SER A 90 24.03 24.25 3.46
C SER A 90 24.06 25.74 3.80
N MET A 91 22.97 26.48 3.58
CA MET A 91 22.89 27.90 3.90
C MET A 91 22.44 28.20 5.33
N ILE A 92 21.96 27.20 6.09
CA ILE A 92 21.38 27.40 7.43
C ILE A 92 21.88 26.41 8.49
N VAL A 93 22.27 25.18 8.12
CA VAL A 93 22.63 24.10 9.07
C VAL A 93 23.75 24.50 10.04
N GLU A 94 24.84 25.12 9.55
CA GLU A 94 25.99 25.45 10.39
C GLU A 94 25.61 26.36 11.57
N ARG A 95 24.86 27.43 11.31
CA ARG A 95 24.38 28.36 12.34
C ARG A 95 23.33 27.75 13.24
N TYR A 96 22.48 26.91 12.67
CA TYR A 96 21.48 26.20 13.44
C TYR A 96 22.12 25.24 14.46
N LEU A 97 23.11 24.43 14.06
CA LEU A 97 23.83 23.55 14.98
C LEU A 97 24.59 24.32 16.07
N GLU A 98 25.09 25.54 15.79
CA GLU A 98 25.67 26.43 16.81
C GLU A 98 24.65 26.91 17.85
N SER A 99 23.36 26.95 17.49
CA SER A 99 22.27 27.43 18.34
C SER A 99 21.65 26.37 19.24
N ILE A 100 21.82 25.08 18.91
CA ILE A 100 21.29 23.95 19.67
C ILE A 100 21.81 24.00 21.11
N GLU A 101 20.88 24.18 22.06
CA GLU A 101 21.16 23.88 23.47
C GLU A 101 21.26 22.36 23.57
N ARG A 102 22.43 21.81 23.98
CA ARG A 102 22.69 20.36 24.02
C ARG A 102 21.95 19.65 25.18
N GLU A 103 20.68 19.97 25.37
CA GLU A 103 19.75 19.27 26.23
C GLU A 103 19.17 18.07 25.46
N VAL A 104 19.17 16.89 26.09
CA VAL A 104 18.65 15.69 25.45
C VAL A 104 17.12 15.78 25.45
N VAL A 105 16.54 15.90 24.26
CA VAL A 105 15.08 15.92 24.04
C VAL A 105 14.53 14.50 24.13
N GLU A 106 15.24 13.54 23.55
CA GLU A 106 14.83 12.14 23.54
C GLU A 106 16.07 11.21 23.50
N THR A 107 15.95 10.01 24.06
CA THR A 107 16.97 8.95 23.89
C THR A 107 16.38 7.80 23.10
N MET A 108 16.96 7.51 21.95
CA MET A 108 16.52 6.46 21.03
C MET A 108 17.53 5.33 20.95
N ILE A 109 17.13 4.17 20.44
CA ILE A 109 17.99 3.03 20.19
C ILE A 109 18.11 2.80 18.69
N VAL A 110 19.30 2.47 18.21
CA VAL A 110 19.51 2.07 16.82
C VAL A 110 18.86 0.71 16.57
N ARG A 111 17.83 0.67 15.71
CA ARG A 111 17.13 -0.58 15.35
C ARG A 111 17.73 -1.30 14.16
N SER A 112 18.37 -0.56 13.27
CA SER A 112 19.10 -1.11 12.12
C SER A 112 20.43 -1.74 12.58
N GLU A 113 21.06 -2.59 11.76
CA GLU A 113 22.38 -3.15 12.11
C GLU A 113 23.43 -2.05 12.37
N GLU A 114 23.31 -0.96 11.63
CA GLU A 114 24.10 0.25 11.75
C GLU A 114 23.25 1.42 11.24
N VAL A 115 23.33 2.57 11.91
CA VAL A 115 22.78 3.82 11.39
C VAL A 115 23.92 4.78 11.06
N VAL A 116 23.93 5.26 9.83
CA VAL A 116 24.91 6.24 9.35
C VAL A 116 24.54 7.62 9.88
N VAL A 117 25.56 8.36 10.29
CA VAL A 117 25.48 9.72 10.82
C VAL A 117 26.06 10.66 9.78
N TYR A 118 25.32 11.71 9.45
CA TYR A 118 25.58 12.62 8.34
C TYR A 118 25.92 14.02 8.83
N SER A 119 26.72 14.72 8.04
CA SER A 119 27.09 16.13 8.26
C SER A 119 25.96 17.12 7.94
N GLN A 120 24.97 16.70 7.15
CA GLN A 120 23.81 17.48 6.75
C GLN A 120 22.57 16.57 6.74
N PRO A 121 21.36 17.12 6.81
CA PRO A 121 20.11 16.36 6.91
C PRO A 121 19.61 15.92 5.52
N TYR A 122 20.38 15.11 4.81
CA TYR A 122 19.96 14.47 3.55
C TYR A 122 20.91 13.32 3.19
N GLU A 123 20.42 12.29 2.49
CA GLU A 123 21.14 11.01 2.33
C GLU A 123 22.46 11.12 1.54
N SER A 124 22.55 12.06 0.58
CA SER A 124 23.76 12.26 -0.21
C SER A 124 24.83 13.12 0.47
N ALA A 125 24.61 13.53 1.72
CA ALA A 125 25.56 14.31 2.52
C ALA A 125 26.81 13.49 2.88
N GLU A 126 27.86 14.18 3.33
CA GLU A 126 29.06 13.49 3.83
C GLU A 126 28.70 12.69 5.08
N GLU A 127 28.91 11.37 4.99
CA GLU A 127 28.87 10.42 6.10
C GLU A 127 30.07 10.69 7.03
N ILE A 128 29.79 10.99 8.28
CA ILE A 128 30.82 11.33 9.28
C ILE A 128 31.03 10.24 10.32
N GLY A 129 30.18 9.20 10.31
CA GLY A 129 30.38 7.96 11.03
C GLY A 129 29.06 7.21 11.17
N SER A 130 28.94 6.40 12.22
CA SER A 130 27.77 5.55 12.43
C SER A 130 27.59 5.17 13.90
N PHE A 131 26.39 4.74 14.24
CA PHE A 131 26.09 4.05 15.49
C PHE A 131 25.71 2.59 15.20
N PRO A 132 26.22 1.63 15.97
CA PRO A 132 25.86 0.23 15.80
C PRO A 132 24.45 -0.06 16.35
N HIS A 133 23.87 -1.18 15.93
CA HIS A 133 22.63 -1.70 16.49
C HIS A 133 22.64 -1.75 18.02
N GLY A 134 21.53 -1.34 18.63
CA GLY A 134 21.36 -1.33 20.08
C GLY A 134 22.06 -0.17 20.79
N GLU A 135 22.84 0.67 20.08
CA GLU A 135 23.45 1.86 20.68
C GLU A 135 22.35 2.86 21.08
N GLU A 136 22.48 3.44 22.27
CA GLU A 136 21.64 4.55 22.71
C GLU A 136 22.14 5.85 22.09
N VAL A 137 21.27 6.49 21.32
CA VAL A 137 21.52 7.73 20.62
C VAL A 137 20.71 8.84 21.28
N ASN A 138 21.41 9.85 21.80
CA ASN A 138 20.75 11.06 22.31
C ASN A 138 20.34 11.95 21.15
N ILE A 139 19.09 12.38 21.17
CA ILE A 139 18.51 13.32 20.22
C ILE A 139 18.39 14.67 20.92
N TYR A 140 18.98 15.69 20.30
CA TYR A 140 19.01 17.06 20.81
C TYR A 140 17.97 17.95 20.14
N ASP A 141 17.53 17.60 18.93
CA ASP A 141 16.48 18.32 18.21
C ASP A 141 15.91 17.43 17.09
N GLN A 142 14.63 17.58 16.79
CA GLN A 142 13.88 16.82 15.79
C GLN A 142 13.28 17.71 14.69
N LYS A 143 13.59 19.02 14.68
CA LYS A 143 13.03 20.03 13.76
C LYS A 143 13.32 19.74 12.28
N TRP A 144 14.32 18.90 12.01
CA TRP A 144 14.76 18.52 10.67
C TRP A 144 14.15 17.21 10.17
N SER A 145 13.08 16.72 10.81
CA SER A 145 12.40 15.46 10.43
C SER A 145 12.27 15.32 8.90
N PRO A 146 12.69 14.17 8.33
CA PRO A 146 13.02 12.91 9.02
C PRO A 146 14.46 12.82 9.61
N TRP A 147 15.22 13.92 9.64
CA TRP A 147 16.58 13.97 10.18
C TRP A 147 16.62 14.51 11.60
N PHE A 148 17.14 13.73 12.53
CA PHE A 148 17.30 14.14 13.93
C PHE A 148 18.72 14.60 14.22
N VAL A 149 18.84 15.63 15.07
CA VAL A 149 20.12 16.13 15.53
C VAL A 149 20.64 15.26 16.66
N THR A 150 21.81 14.67 16.47
CA THR A 150 22.51 13.85 17.45
C THR A 150 23.95 14.32 17.65
N ASP A 151 24.71 13.67 18.54
CA ASP A 151 26.12 13.95 18.79
C ASP A 151 26.95 12.69 18.53
N LEU A 152 27.88 12.78 17.58
CA LEU A 152 28.86 11.73 17.32
C LEU A 152 30.24 12.24 17.74
N ASN A 153 30.81 11.64 18.78
CA ASN A 153 32.13 11.99 19.33
C ASN A 153 32.28 13.48 19.72
N GLY A 154 31.23 14.13 20.23
CA GLY A 154 31.24 15.54 20.62
C GLY A 154 30.92 16.53 19.49
N GLN A 155 30.69 16.03 18.26
CA GLN A 155 30.23 16.83 17.13
C GLN A 155 28.75 16.59 16.87
N LEU A 156 27.97 17.68 16.81
CA LEU A 156 26.56 17.60 16.41
C LEU A 156 26.46 17.20 14.92
N ALA A 157 25.51 16.32 14.64
CA ALA A 157 25.34 15.66 13.36
C ALA A 157 23.88 15.25 13.15
N PHE A 158 23.58 14.64 12.01
CA PHE A 158 22.24 14.19 11.66
C PHE A 158 22.16 12.68 11.55
N VAL A 159 21.05 12.12 12.01
CA VAL A 159 20.72 10.70 11.92
C VAL A 159 19.28 10.57 11.43
N HIS A 160 19.01 9.63 10.53
CA HIS A 160 17.67 9.46 9.97
C HIS A 160 16.74 8.72 10.96
N GLU A 161 15.51 9.20 11.13
CA GLU A 161 14.56 8.68 12.13
C GLU A 161 14.18 7.21 11.88
N ASP A 162 14.08 6.78 10.62
CA ASP A 162 13.74 5.39 10.24
C ASP A 162 14.74 4.34 10.73
N ALA A 163 15.91 4.73 11.22
CA ALA A 163 16.89 3.79 11.76
C ALA A 163 16.88 3.73 13.29
N LEU A 164 15.96 4.44 13.94
CA LEU A 164 15.86 4.58 15.38
C LEU A 164 14.52 4.05 15.91
N ILE A 165 14.50 3.66 17.18
CA ILE A 165 13.30 3.29 17.95
C ILE A 165 13.35 3.95 19.33
N LEU A 166 12.22 4.25 19.95
CA LEU A 166 12.23 4.81 21.30
C LEU A 166 12.76 3.77 22.31
N LYS A 167 13.61 4.21 23.24
CA LYS A 167 14.13 3.34 24.31
C LYS A 167 13.02 2.74 25.18
N SER A 168 11.93 3.47 25.38
CA SER A 168 10.75 2.96 26.10
C SER A 168 10.00 1.84 25.35
N GLU A 169 10.18 1.74 24.03
CA GLU A 169 9.57 0.70 23.20
C GLU A 169 10.42 -0.59 23.15
N SER A 170 11.74 -0.49 23.28
CA SER A 170 12.64 -1.66 23.34
C SER A 170 12.53 -2.42 24.66
N GLU A 171 12.35 -1.71 25.79
CA GLU A 171 12.26 -2.34 27.12
C GLU A 171 10.98 -3.20 27.28
N ASN A 172 9.90 -2.89 26.53
CA ASN A 172 8.67 -3.70 26.53
C ASN A 172 8.81 -5.02 25.75
N GLN A 173 9.85 -5.20 24.93
CA GLN A 173 10.06 -6.45 24.17
C GLN A 173 10.82 -7.52 24.99
N GLU A 174 11.57 -7.14 26.03
CA GLU A 174 12.25 -8.10 26.91
C GLU A 174 11.31 -8.75 27.93
N GLU A 175 10.27 -8.05 28.40
CA GLU A 175 9.30 -8.60 29.37
C GLU A 175 8.36 -9.66 28.75
N GLU A 176 8.14 -9.66 27.44
CA GLU A 176 7.32 -10.69 26.76
C GLU A 176 8.07 -12.01 26.54
N ASN A 177 9.41 -12.04 26.70
CA ASN A 177 10.24 -13.23 26.42
C ASN A 177 10.58 -14.09 27.67
N GLU A 178 10.26 -13.63 28.89
CA GLU A 178 10.45 -14.42 30.12
C GLU A 178 9.18 -15.17 30.59
N GLY A 179 8.14 -15.23 29.75
CA GLY A 179 6.78 -15.58 30.15
C GLY A 179 6.26 -16.99 29.79
N SER A 180 7.06 -18.05 29.64
CA SER A 180 6.51 -19.43 29.66
C SER A 180 7.58 -20.52 29.75
N VAL A 181 7.77 -21.13 30.93
CA VAL A 181 8.24 -22.51 31.05
C VAL A 181 7.38 -23.21 32.10
N ASP A 182 6.42 -24.00 31.64
CA ASP A 182 5.65 -24.92 32.49
C ASP A 182 6.49 -26.18 32.78
N GLU A 183 6.57 -26.53 34.06
CA GLU A 183 7.18 -27.74 34.59
C GLU A 183 6.38 -29.01 34.20
N GLU A 184 7.08 -30.15 34.21
CA GLU A 184 6.63 -31.54 33.97
C GLU A 184 6.63 -32.03 32.51
N GLN A 185 7.75 -32.62 32.06
CA GLN A 185 7.83 -34.06 31.73
C GLN A 185 9.27 -34.62 31.81
N VAL A 186 9.47 -35.42 32.86
CA VAL A 186 10.13 -36.75 32.90
C VAL A 186 11.61 -36.88 32.53
N GLU A 187 12.38 -37.18 33.59
CA GLU A 187 13.62 -37.94 33.66
C GLU A 187 13.81 -39.03 32.59
N GLU A 188 14.89 -38.96 31.81
CA GLU A 188 15.76 -40.11 31.56
C GLU A 188 17.09 -39.66 30.92
N SER A 189 18.15 -40.41 31.22
CA SER A 189 19.53 -40.32 30.71
C SER A 189 20.47 -39.25 31.30
N GLN A 190 20.94 -39.53 32.53
CA GLN A 190 22.35 -39.29 32.89
C GLN A 190 23.26 -40.29 32.18
N GLN A 191 24.49 -39.85 31.90
CA GLN A 191 25.66 -40.56 31.34
C GLN A 191 25.76 -40.55 29.81
N ILE A 192 26.59 -39.63 29.29
CA ILE A 192 27.90 -39.91 28.70
C ILE A 192 28.70 -38.60 28.78
N GLU A 193 29.66 -38.52 29.72
CA GLU A 193 30.83 -37.66 29.55
C GLU A 193 31.78 -38.46 28.65
N GLU A 194 31.96 -38.03 27.41
CA GLU A 194 33.13 -38.44 26.62
C GLU A 194 33.58 -37.28 25.75
N GLU A 195 34.89 -37.06 25.79
CA GLU A 195 35.66 -36.01 25.14
C GLU A 195 35.32 -35.88 23.65
N ALA A 196 34.88 -34.70 23.22
CA ALA A 196 35.02 -34.28 21.83
C ALA A 196 36.05 -33.14 21.79
N GLU A 197 37.23 -33.49 21.29
CA GLU A 197 38.34 -32.59 21.00
C GLU A 197 37.86 -31.40 20.14
N VAL A 198 38.29 -30.20 20.51
CA VAL A 198 38.27 -29.02 19.62
C VAL A 198 39.15 -29.34 18.41
N PRO A 199 38.65 -29.37 17.16
CA PRO A 199 39.51 -29.64 16.03
C PRO A 199 40.47 -28.47 15.81
N ASP A 200 41.73 -28.85 15.58
CA ASP A 200 42.85 -28.04 15.12
C ASP A 200 42.49 -27.33 13.79
N ASP A 201 42.52 -26.00 13.81
CA ASP A 201 42.11 -25.06 12.75
C ASP A 201 43.10 -24.98 11.57
N SER A 202 43.77 -26.08 11.24
CA SER A 202 44.88 -26.08 10.28
C SER A 202 44.71 -27.02 9.07
N GLN A 203 43.58 -27.70 8.89
CA GLN A 203 43.26 -28.46 7.67
C GLN A 203 41.73 -28.61 7.43
N LEU A 204 40.96 -27.52 7.36
CA LEU A 204 39.60 -27.62 6.82
C LEU A 204 39.69 -27.60 5.29
N GLN A 205 39.57 -28.77 4.66
CA GLN A 205 39.19 -28.82 3.25
C GLN A 205 37.78 -28.23 3.12
N PRO A 206 37.48 -27.51 2.03
CA PRO A 206 36.13 -27.01 1.78
C PRO A 206 35.14 -28.17 1.91
N GLN A 207 34.08 -27.97 2.71
CA GLN A 207 33.00 -28.95 2.76
C GLN A 207 32.26 -28.89 1.44
N SER A 208 32.14 -30.03 0.75
CA SER A 208 31.42 -30.10 -0.52
C SER A 208 29.96 -29.69 -0.30
N ALA A 209 29.45 -28.83 -1.18
CA ALA A 209 28.04 -28.46 -1.20
C ALA A 209 27.17 -29.47 -1.98
N ASP A 210 27.76 -30.53 -2.55
CA ASP A 210 27.05 -31.50 -3.38
C ASP A 210 25.88 -32.14 -2.62
N GLY A 211 24.68 -32.06 -3.22
CA GLY A 211 23.45 -32.62 -2.66
C GLY A 211 22.70 -31.73 -1.65
N LEU A 212 23.17 -30.50 -1.40
CA LEU A 212 22.42 -29.50 -0.61
C LEU A 212 21.48 -28.68 -1.51
N GLU A 213 20.20 -28.64 -1.16
CA GLU A 213 19.24 -27.79 -1.86
C GLU A 213 19.37 -26.34 -1.38
N PRO A 214 19.39 -25.35 -2.29
CA PRO A 214 19.36 -23.95 -1.90
C PRO A 214 18.00 -23.59 -1.28
N ARG A 215 18.03 -22.69 -0.29
CA ARG A 215 16.85 -22.08 0.33
C ARG A 215 16.31 -20.93 -0.50
N SER A 216 17.20 -20.12 -1.07
CA SER A 216 16.90 -18.93 -1.85
C SER A 216 18.02 -18.62 -2.83
N ILE A 217 17.74 -17.78 -3.81
CA ILE A 217 18.75 -17.21 -4.73
C ILE A 217 18.99 -15.76 -4.35
N GLY A 218 20.20 -15.41 -3.95
CA GLY A 218 20.60 -14.05 -3.64
C GLY A 218 21.17 -13.33 -4.87
N ILE A 219 20.51 -12.27 -5.32
CA ILE A 219 21.02 -11.41 -6.39
C ILE A 219 21.86 -10.28 -5.77
N VAL A 220 23.17 -10.28 -6.05
CA VAL A 220 24.15 -9.38 -5.43
C VAL A 220 23.88 -7.92 -5.79
N THR A 221 23.80 -7.04 -4.78
CA THR A 221 23.64 -5.59 -4.96
C THR A 221 24.95 -4.80 -4.80
N HIS A 222 26.04 -5.49 -4.41
CA HIS A 222 27.33 -4.87 -4.11
C HIS A 222 28.40 -5.19 -5.17
N ARG A 223 29.18 -4.18 -5.57
CA ARG A 223 30.14 -4.29 -6.70
C ARG A 223 31.33 -5.21 -6.47
N ASN A 224 31.62 -5.59 -5.23
CA ASN A 224 32.74 -6.45 -4.86
C ASN A 224 32.49 -7.13 -3.50
N LEU A 225 31.49 -8.00 -3.46
CA LEU A 225 31.12 -8.77 -2.28
C LEU A 225 32.15 -9.88 -2.03
N ALA A 226 32.70 -9.97 -0.82
CA ALA A 226 33.70 -10.99 -0.49
C ALA A 226 33.05 -12.35 -0.21
N ILE A 227 33.62 -13.41 -0.78
CA ILE A 227 33.27 -14.80 -0.49
C ILE A 227 34.42 -15.44 0.29
N ARG A 228 34.10 -16.13 1.38
CA ARG A 228 35.07 -16.55 2.40
C ARG A 228 34.96 -18.01 2.81
N GLU A 229 36.05 -18.51 3.37
CA GLU A 229 36.20 -19.89 3.88
C GLU A 229 35.34 -20.17 5.12
N SER A 230 35.03 -19.15 5.94
CA SER A 230 34.15 -19.27 7.11
C SER A 230 33.35 -17.99 7.35
N ALA A 231 32.24 -18.08 8.09
CA ALA A 231 31.32 -17.00 8.46
C ALA A 231 31.97 -15.96 9.41
N SER A 232 32.99 -15.26 8.91
CA SER A 232 33.75 -14.27 9.66
C SER A 232 34.41 -13.24 8.74
N GLY A 233 34.39 -11.97 9.13
CA GLY A 233 35.03 -10.89 8.38
C GLY A 233 36.57 -11.00 8.32
N SER A 234 37.17 -11.79 9.22
CA SER A 234 38.61 -12.02 9.29
C SER A 234 39.08 -13.30 8.59
N SER A 235 38.16 -14.17 8.13
CA SER A 235 38.51 -15.43 7.46
C SER A 235 39.07 -15.21 6.06
N GLN A 236 39.79 -16.21 5.53
CA GLN A 236 40.41 -16.14 4.21
C GLN A 236 39.36 -15.91 3.12
N ARG A 237 39.65 -14.99 2.20
CA ARG A 237 38.82 -14.76 1.01
C ARG A 237 39.15 -15.82 -0.03
N VAL A 238 38.14 -16.57 -0.43
CA VAL A 238 38.23 -17.58 -1.50
C VAL A 238 37.71 -17.07 -2.83
N GLY A 239 36.99 -15.94 -2.82
CA GLY A 239 36.40 -15.37 -4.02
C GLY A 239 35.80 -13.99 -3.81
N ASN A 240 35.18 -13.49 -4.88
CA ASN A 240 34.30 -12.33 -4.84
C ASN A 240 33.11 -12.56 -5.78
N ALA A 241 32.00 -11.93 -5.44
CA ALA A 241 30.86 -11.73 -6.32
C ALA A 241 30.68 -10.23 -6.58
N THR A 242 30.02 -9.90 -7.67
CA THR A 242 29.81 -8.54 -8.17
C THR A 242 28.33 -8.27 -8.38
N GLU A 243 27.97 -7.00 -8.51
CA GLU A 243 26.58 -6.55 -8.66
C GLU A 243 25.90 -7.26 -9.84
N GLY A 244 24.78 -7.94 -9.56
CA GLY A 244 24.03 -8.76 -10.51
C GLY A 244 24.38 -10.25 -10.50
N ASP A 245 25.46 -10.70 -9.83
CA ASP A 245 25.75 -12.12 -9.70
C ASP A 245 24.66 -12.82 -8.85
N ALA A 246 24.23 -14.00 -9.27
CA ALA A 246 23.29 -14.84 -8.53
C ALA A 246 24.04 -15.88 -7.70
N LEU A 247 23.74 -15.98 -6.41
CA LEU A 247 24.31 -16.94 -5.49
C LEU A 247 23.23 -17.83 -4.89
N GLU A 248 23.43 -19.15 -4.93
CA GLU A 248 22.62 -20.13 -4.21
C GLU A 248 22.90 -20.04 -2.70
N ILE A 249 21.90 -19.59 -1.94
CA ILE A 249 21.97 -19.48 -0.47
C ILE A 249 21.47 -20.80 0.13
N LEU A 250 22.30 -21.44 0.95
CA LEU A 250 21.99 -22.73 1.56
C LEU A 250 21.31 -22.53 2.92
N GLU A 251 21.91 -21.75 3.82
CA GLU A 251 21.37 -21.48 5.16
C GLU A 251 21.92 -20.18 5.76
N THR A 252 21.19 -19.63 6.74
CA THR A 252 21.67 -18.56 7.62
C THR A 252 22.57 -19.15 8.70
N VAL A 253 23.71 -18.50 8.96
CA VAL A 253 24.71 -18.96 9.92
C VAL A 253 24.58 -18.19 11.23
N GLY A 254 23.96 -18.81 12.23
CA GLY A 254 23.71 -18.19 13.53
C GLY A 254 22.68 -17.06 13.46
N GLU A 255 22.76 -16.11 14.37
CA GLU A 255 21.84 -14.96 14.47
C GLU A 255 22.34 -13.72 13.70
N GLY A 256 23.52 -13.81 13.07
CA GLY A 256 24.15 -12.71 12.35
C GLY A 256 23.88 -12.73 10.84
N PRO A 257 24.39 -11.74 10.11
CA PRO A 257 24.13 -11.55 8.68
C PRO A 257 24.96 -12.47 7.78
N TRP A 258 25.51 -13.56 8.30
CA TRP A 258 26.27 -14.52 7.51
C TRP A 258 25.35 -15.57 6.93
N VAL A 259 25.54 -15.85 5.65
CA VAL A 259 24.89 -16.96 4.94
C VAL A 259 25.95 -17.88 4.37
N SER A 260 25.64 -19.17 4.36
CA SER A 260 26.41 -20.14 3.60
C SER A 260 25.84 -20.22 2.18
N ILE A 261 26.74 -20.35 1.21
CA ILE A 261 26.43 -20.33 -0.22
C ILE A 261 27.14 -21.49 -0.91
N ARG A 262 26.60 -21.94 -2.05
CA ARG A 262 27.35 -22.79 -2.98
C ARG A 262 28.30 -21.93 -3.80
N TYR A 263 29.60 -22.20 -3.72
CA TYR A 263 30.62 -21.51 -4.50
C TYR A 263 31.68 -22.48 -5.01
N ASN A 264 31.81 -22.61 -6.34
CA ASN A 264 32.71 -23.55 -7.01
C ASN A 264 32.53 -25.03 -6.59
N GLY A 265 31.31 -25.42 -6.17
CA GLY A 265 30.99 -26.79 -5.72
C GLY A 265 31.19 -27.04 -4.23
N ASP A 266 31.73 -26.06 -3.50
CA ASP A 266 31.96 -26.13 -2.06
C ASP A 266 31.07 -25.14 -1.31
N ILE A 267 30.92 -25.35 -0.01
CA ILE A 267 30.28 -24.40 0.90
C ILE A 267 31.26 -23.26 1.15
N ALA A 268 30.81 -22.03 0.89
CA ALA A 268 31.51 -20.80 1.26
C ALA A 268 30.56 -19.86 1.99
N TYR A 269 31.07 -18.73 2.47
CA TYR A 269 30.30 -17.81 3.32
C TYR A 269 30.40 -16.37 2.83
N THR A 270 29.28 -15.67 2.93
CA THR A 270 29.18 -14.25 2.59
C THR A 270 28.05 -13.58 3.37
N HIS A 271 27.77 -12.31 3.12
CA HIS A 271 26.93 -11.47 3.98
C HIS A 271 25.58 -11.16 3.32
N SER A 272 24.47 -11.48 4.00
CA SER A 272 23.11 -11.42 3.47
C SER A 272 22.64 -10.02 3.07
N ASN A 273 23.15 -8.97 3.74
CA ASN A 273 22.75 -7.57 3.49
C ASN A 273 23.02 -7.07 2.06
N TYR A 274 23.82 -7.80 1.28
CA TYR A 274 24.20 -7.41 -0.07
C TYR A 274 23.48 -8.23 -1.15
N PHE A 275 22.31 -8.79 -0.82
CA PHE A 275 21.45 -9.46 -1.79
C PHE A 275 20.01 -8.94 -1.75
N VAL A 276 19.34 -9.05 -2.89
CA VAL A 276 17.89 -9.22 -2.92
C VAL A 276 17.62 -10.71 -3.07
N GLU A 277 16.95 -11.32 -2.10
CA GLU A 277 16.61 -12.75 -2.14
C GLU A 277 15.38 -13.01 -3.03
N LEU A 278 15.50 -14.04 -3.86
CA LEU A 278 14.44 -14.63 -4.67
C LEU A 278 14.14 -16.04 -4.18
N GLU A 279 12.89 -16.46 -4.35
CA GLU A 279 12.49 -17.86 -4.19
C GLU A 279 13.19 -18.72 -5.27
N VAL A 280 13.63 -19.93 -4.90
CA VAL A 280 14.27 -20.85 -5.86
C VAL A 280 13.22 -21.36 -6.85
N ALA A 281 13.52 -21.28 -8.14
CA ALA A 281 12.62 -21.83 -9.17
C ALA A 281 12.68 -23.36 -9.19
N GLY A 282 11.53 -24.03 -9.31
CA GLY A 282 11.46 -25.48 -9.45
C GLY A 282 12.04 -25.98 -10.78
N GLU A 283 12.54 -27.23 -10.82
CA GLU A 283 13.04 -27.86 -12.05
C GLU A 283 11.95 -28.01 -13.14
N ASP A 284 10.68 -28.04 -12.74
CA ASP A 284 9.50 -28.24 -13.59
C ASP A 284 8.47 -27.09 -13.41
N GLU A 285 8.92 -25.83 -13.35
CA GLU A 285 7.97 -24.69 -13.35
C GLU A 285 7.06 -24.76 -14.59
N PRO A 286 5.72 -24.69 -14.43
CA PRO A 286 4.81 -24.78 -15.56
C PRO A 286 5.10 -23.63 -16.52
N VAL A 287 5.21 -23.91 -17.83
CA VAL A 287 5.35 -22.86 -18.84
C VAL A 287 4.01 -22.69 -19.54
N ILE A 288 3.33 -21.60 -19.23
CA ILE A 288 2.00 -21.28 -19.77
C ILE A 288 2.09 -20.40 -21.02
N GLY A 289 3.23 -19.77 -21.25
CA GLY A 289 3.47 -18.94 -22.44
C GLY A 289 4.94 -18.63 -22.66
N THR A 290 5.24 -18.08 -23.83
CA THR A 290 6.58 -17.60 -24.20
C THR A 290 6.48 -16.16 -24.68
N GLY A 291 7.38 -15.29 -24.25
CA GLY A 291 7.31 -13.86 -24.51
C GLY A 291 8.59 -13.27 -25.10
N THR A 292 8.43 -12.32 -26.03
CA THR A 292 9.55 -11.51 -26.56
C THR A 292 9.48 -10.09 -25.99
N VAL A 293 10.54 -9.64 -25.32
CA VAL A 293 10.59 -8.31 -24.70
C VAL A 293 10.61 -7.21 -25.77
N THR A 294 9.70 -6.24 -25.66
CA THR A 294 9.53 -5.13 -26.62
C THR A 294 10.12 -3.80 -26.13
N HIS A 295 10.59 -3.76 -24.87
CA HIS A 295 11.18 -2.56 -24.26
C HIS A 295 12.71 -2.65 -24.18
N ARG A 296 13.41 -1.52 -24.38
CA ARG A 296 14.88 -1.46 -24.46
C ARG A 296 15.60 -1.90 -23.18
N ALA A 297 15.01 -1.60 -22.04
CA ALA A 297 15.52 -1.94 -20.72
C ALA A 297 14.34 -2.14 -19.78
N LEU A 298 13.78 -3.34 -19.75
CA LEU A 298 12.66 -3.72 -18.91
C LEU A 298 13.18 -4.18 -17.54
N ALA A 299 12.67 -3.60 -16.45
CA ALA A 299 13.09 -3.97 -15.11
C ALA A 299 12.59 -5.37 -14.72
N ILE A 300 13.47 -6.15 -14.10
CA ILE A 300 13.14 -7.40 -13.42
C ILE A 300 13.04 -7.09 -11.93
N ARG A 301 11.98 -7.55 -11.29
CA ARG A 301 11.62 -7.19 -9.91
C ARG A 301 11.54 -8.43 -9.02
N SER A 302 11.81 -8.26 -7.72
CA SER A 302 11.71 -9.33 -6.71
C SER A 302 10.28 -9.69 -6.31
N HIS A 303 9.31 -8.79 -6.55
CA HIS A 303 7.89 -9.05 -6.38
C HIS A 303 7.09 -8.21 -7.40
N PRO A 304 5.79 -8.49 -7.64
CA PRO A 304 4.99 -7.92 -8.72
C PRO A 304 4.51 -6.49 -8.40
N SER A 305 5.47 -5.56 -8.29
CA SER A 305 5.24 -4.14 -8.03
C SER A 305 6.28 -3.27 -8.75
N GLY A 306 5.86 -2.08 -9.19
CA GLY A 306 6.75 -1.08 -9.79
C GLY A 306 7.79 -0.51 -8.81
N SER A 307 7.51 -0.56 -7.51
CA SER A 307 8.39 -0.12 -6.42
C SER A 307 9.26 -1.24 -5.83
N ALA A 308 9.05 -2.50 -6.24
CA ALA A 308 9.84 -3.63 -5.74
C ALA A 308 11.33 -3.49 -6.12
N ALA A 309 12.22 -4.09 -5.34
CA ALA A 309 13.65 -4.06 -5.61
C ALA A 309 13.95 -4.61 -7.01
N ARG A 310 14.81 -3.89 -7.75
CA ARG A 310 15.21 -4.28 -9.10
C ARG A 310 16.36 -5.27 -9.01
N VAL A 311 16.12 -6.48 -9.48
CA VAL A 311 17.11 -7.57 -9.47
C VAL A 311 17.81 -7.74 -10.81
N GLY A 312 17.29 -7.12 -11.88
CA GLY A 312 17.90 -7.24 -13.19
C GLY A 312 17.21 -6.41 -14.26
N THR A 313 17.60 -6.67 -15.51
CA THR A 313 17.03 -6.00 -16.69
C THR A 313 16.95 -6.96 -17.87
N LEU A 314 15.79 -7.01 -18.51
CA LEU A 314 15.62 -7.63 -19.81
C LEU A 314 15.83 -6.58 -20.92
N THR A 315 16.51 -6.97 -21.99
CA THR A 315 16.74 -6.09 -23.15
C THR A 315 15.77 -6.43 -24.27
N GLU A 316 15.52 -5.47 -25.16
CA GLU A 316 14.62 -5.64 -26.31
C GLU A 316 15.03 -6.88 -27.14
N GLY A 317 14.07 -7.75 -27.41
CA GLY A 317 14.25 -9.04 -28.10
C GLY A 317 14.58 -10.23 -27.20
N ALA A 318 14.83 -10.02 -25.90
CA ALA A 318 15.00 -11.12 -24.95
C ALA A 318 13.76 -12.01 -24.90
N GLN A 319 13.98 -13.33 -24.75
CA GLN A 319 12.91 -14.31 -24.61
C GLN A 319 12.68 -14.62 -23.13
N VAL A 320 11.42 -14.78 -22.74
CA VAL A 320 11.02 -15.21 -21.40
C VAL A 320 9.99 -16.33 -21.47
N GLU A 321 10.08 -17.30 -20.57
CA GLU A 321 9.07 -18.34 -20.38
C GLU A 321 8.19 -17.92 -19.21
N VAL A 322 6.88 -17.84 -19.46
CA VAL A 322 5.90 -17.34 -18.49
C VAL A 322 5.44 -18.50 -17.63
N HIS A 323 5.56 -18.38 -16.31
CA HIS A 323 5.12 -19.42 -15.38
C HIS A 323 3.69 -19.21 -14.87
N GLU A 324 3.42 -18.01 -14.35
CA GLU A 324 2.11 -17.67 -13.81
C GLU A 324 1.84 -16.16 -13.99
N TYR A 325 0.58 -15.80 -14.19
CA TYR A 325 0.13 -14.41 -14.05
C TYR A 325 -0.29 -14.14 -12.62
N VAL A 326 0.37 -13.20 -11.95
CA VAL A 326 0.10 -12.89 -10.54
C VAL A 326 -1.29 -12.27 -10.40
N ASN A 327 -2.18 -12.94 -9.66
CA ASN A 327 -3.56 -12.49 -9.42
C ASN A 327 -4.33 -12.16 -10.72
N ASN A 328 -3.99 -12.82 -11.84
CA ASN A 328 -4.49 -12.48 -13.18
C ASN A 328 -4.24 -11.01 -13.61
N GLY A 329 -3.30 -10.32 -12.96
CA GLY A 329 -2.91 -8.93 -13.20
C GLY A 329 -1.82 -8.79 -14.27
N PRO A 330 -1.21 -7.59 -14.39
CA PRO A 330 -0.27 -7.29 -15.47
C PRO A 330 1.15 -7.80 -15.20
N TRP A 331 1.40 -8.41 -14.04
CA TRP A 331 2.67 -9.01 -13.67
C TRP A 331 2.64 -10.51 -13.91
N PHE A 332 3.73 -11.05 -14.43
CA PHE A 332 3.92 -12.49 -14.51
C PHE A 332 5.26 -12.89 -13.90
N SER A 333 5.30 -14.11 -13.38
CA SER A 333 6.52 -14.75 -12.90
C SER A 333 7.24 -15.47 -14.03
N PHE A 334 8.57 -15.44 -13.98
CA PHE A 334 9.45 -16.19 -14.85
C PHE A 334 10.74 -16.54 -14.11
N THR A 335 11.46 -17.56 -14.57
CA THR A 335 12.75 -17.92 -14.00
C THR A 335 13.83 -16.92 -14.44
N PHE A 336 14.54 -16.33 -13.49
CA PHE A 336 15.68 -15.44 -13.69
C PHE A 336 16.84 -15.86 -12.79
N ASP A 337 17.96 -16.25 -13.41
CA ASP A 337 19.18 -16.72 -12.73
C ASP A 337 18.94 -17.77 -11.62
N GLY A 338 17.99 -18.68 -11.87
CA GLY A 338 17.63 -19.77 -10.95
C GLY A 338 16.57 -19.41 -9.89
N GLY A 339 16.15 -18.14 -9.81
CA GLY A 339 15.10 -17.68 -8.91
C GLY A 339 13.83 -17.24 -9.64
N ILE A 340 12.71 -17.20 -8.91
CA ILE A 340 11.45 -16.65 -9.41
C ILE A 340 11.49 -15.13 -9.34
N ALA A 341 11.33 -14.48 -10.49
CA ALA A 341 11.31 -13.03 -10.61
C ALA A 341 10.10 -12.56 -11.43
N TYR A 342 9.85 -11.25 -11.38
CA TYR A 342 8.63 -10.66 -11.93
C TYR A 342 8.92 -9.54 -12.91
N THR A 343 8.13 -9.45 -13.97
CA THR A 343 8.14 -8.28 -14.84
C THR A 343 6.73 -7.98 -15.37
N HIS A 344 6.58 -6.79 -15.95
CA HIS A 344 5.29 -6.27 -16.40
C HIS A 344 5.04 -6.64 -17.86
N ARG A 345 3.89 -7.25 -18.14
CA ARG A 345 3.58 -7.83 -19.46
C ARG A 345 3.40 -6.81 -20.58
N ASP A 346 3.06 -5.56 -20.28
CA ASP A 346 2.93 -4.51 -21.31
C ASP A 346 4.19 -4.29 -22.14
N TYR A 347 5.34 -4.77 -21.64
CA TYR A 347 6.64 -4.66 -22.27
C TYR A 347 7.13 -5.99 -22.86
N VAL A 348 6.27 -7.00 -22.96
CA VAL A 348 6.57 -8.36 -23.47
C VAL A 348 5.43 -8.84 -24.37
N ASP A 349 5.76 -9.21 -25.61
CA ASP A 349 4.83 -9.81 -26.57
C ASP A 349 4.74 -11.32 -26.32
N ILE A 350 3.68 -11.78 -25.64
CA ILE A 350 3.53 -13.15 -25.14
C ILE A 350 2.64 -13.99 -26.09
N GLU A 351 3.18 -15.13 -26.53
CA GLU A 351 2.48 -16.22 -27.22
C GLU A 351 2.27 -17.39 -26.23
N ASP A 352 1.02 -17.65 -25.84
CA ASP A 352 0.66 -18.74 -24.93
C ASP A 352 0.87 -20.11 -25.61
N ILE A 353 1.45 -21.08 -24.89
CA ILE A 353 1.70 -22.45 -25.37
C ILE A 353 1.09 -23.48 -24.42
N THR A 354 -0.23 -23.65 -24.47
CA THR A 354 -0.91 -24.97 -24.47
C THR A 354 -2.42 -24.78 -24.69
N PRO A 355 -3.07 -25.62 -25.53
CA PRO A 355 -4.52 -25.62 -25.70
C PRO A 355 -5.24 -26.35 -24.55
N PRO A 356 -6.52 -26.03 -24.27
CA PRO A 356 -7.30 -26.75 -23.26
C PRO A 356 -7.42 -28.24 -23.63
N PRO A 357 -7.54 -29.15 -22.64
CA PRO A 357 -7.86 -30.55 -22.91
C PRO A 357 -9.18 -30.62 -23.68
N GLU A 358 -9.21 -31.44 -24.74
CA GLU A 358 -10.44 -31.65 -25.52
C GLU A 358 -11.59 -32.12 -24.60
N PRO A 359 -12.78 -31.53 -24.74
CA PRO A 359 -13.91 -31.84 -23.89
C PRO A 359 -14.40 -33.28 -24.13
N PRO A 360 -14.88 -34.00 -23.09
CA PRO A 360 -15.63 -35.22 -23.31
C PRO A 360 -16.99 -34.89 -23.96
N GLU A 361 -17.35 -35.60 -25.02
CA GLU A 361 -18.68 -35.53 -25.64
C GLU A 361 -19.78 -35.97 -24.66
N ASP A 362 -20.70 -35.05 -24.36
CA ASP A 362 -22.15 -35.10 -24.61
C ASP A 362 -22.97 -34.53 -23.43
N GLY A 363 -23.47 -33.31 -23.62
CA GLY A 363 -24.31 -32.55 -22.70
C GLY A 363 -24.15 -31.05 -22.90
N GLU A 364 -24.85 -30.46 -23.88
CA GLU A 364 -24.72 -29.02 -24.22
C GLU A 364 -25.02 -28.12 -23.00
N LEU A 365 -23.99 -27.43 -22.50
CA LEU A 365 -24.14 -26.22 -21.70
C LEU A 365 -24.78 -25.19 -22.64
N GLY A 366 -25.94 -24.65 -22.25
CA GLY A 366 -26.66 -23.66 -23.06
C GLY A 366 -25.91 -22.33 -23.17
N GLU A 367 -26.61 -21.23 -23.45
CA GLU A 367 -26.02 -19.89 -23.31
C GLU A 367 -25.87 -19.53 -21.82
N VAL A 368 -24.86 -18.73 -21.47
CA VAL A 368 -24.73 -18.18 -20.12
C VAL A 368 -25.89 -17.21 -19.89
N ILE A 369 -26.62 -17.39 -18.79
CA ILE A 369 -27.79 -16.57 -18.45
C ILE A 369 -27.55 -15.69 -17.22
N ALA A 370 -26.53 -16.01 -16.42
CA ALA A 370 -26.16 -15.25 -15.23
C ALA A 370 -24.71 -15.58 -14.82
N THR A 371 -24.13 -14.75 -13.97
CA THR A 371 -22.83 -15.00 -13.31
C THR A 371 -23.00 -14.92 -11.80
N GLY A 372 -22.43 -15.89 -11.08
CA GLY A 372 -22.43 -15.94 -9.62
C GLY A 372 -21.02 -15.79 -9.04
N ILE A 373 -20.87 -15.07 -7.93
CA ILE A 373 -19.65 -15.05 -7.12
C ILE A 373 -19.93 -15.78 -5.83
N VAL A 374 -19.13 -16.77 -5.46
CA VAL A 374 -19.35 -17.54 -4.23
C VAL A 374 -19.16 -16.65 -2.99
N ASP A 375 -20.23 -16.45 -2.24
CA ASP A 375 -20.31 -15.72 -0.96
C ASP A 375 -20.58 -16.70 0.20
N ALA A 376 -20.19 -17.96 0.02
CA ALA A 376 -20.32 -18.96 1.05
C ALA A 376 -19.27 -18.73 2.14
N ASN A 377 -19.69 -18.65 3.40
CA ASN A 377 -18.82 -18.83 4.56
C ASN A 377 -18.34 -20.29 4.64
N GLY A 378 -17.50 -20.72 3.70
CA GLY A 378 -16.97 -22.09 3.57
C GLY A 378 -16.82 -22.59 2.14
N ARG A 379 -16.81 -23.92 1.98
CA ARG A 379 -16.69 -24.62 0.68
C ARG A 379 -18.08 -24.88 0.10
N LEU A 380 -18.40 -24.29 -1.05
CA LEU A 380 -19.63 -24.55 -1.80
C LEU A 380 -19.47 -25.82 -2.64
N ALA A 381 -20.27 -26.85 -2.37
CA ALA A 381 -20.13 -28.14 -3.06
C ALA A 381 -20.56 -28.06 -4.53
N VAL A 382 -19.77 -28.71 -5.39
CA VAL A 382 -20.08 -28.95 -6.81
C VAL A 382 -20.42 -30.42 -7.01
N ARG A 383 -21.49 -30.72 -7.73
CA ARG A 383 -22.10 -32.06 -7.76
C ARG A 383 -22.49 -32.53 -9.16
N THR A 384 -22.62 -33.85 -9.30
CA THR A 384 -23.03 -34.53 -10.55
C THR A 384 -24.52 -34.37 -10.89
N GLU A 385 -25.37 -34.16 -9.89
CA GLU A 385 -26.82 -33.91 -10.06
C GLU A 385 -27.26 -32.77 -9.12
N PRO A 386 -28.35 -32.02 -9.45
CA PRO A 386 -28.87 -30.91 -8.65
C PRO A 386 -29.58 -31.40 -7.37
N SER A 387 -28.83 -32.04 -6.48
CA SER A 387 -29.29 -32.64 -5.23
C SER A 387 -28.18 -32.63 -4.17
N GLY A 388 -28.52 -32.30 -2.92
CA GLY A 388 -27.55 -32.32 -1.81
C GLY A 388 -27.02 -33.72 -1.47
N SER A 389 -27.63 -34.78 -2.01
CA SER A 389 -27.23 -36.17 -1.78
C SER A 389 -26.50 -36.83 -2.96
N SER A 390 -26.29 -36.10 -4.06
CA SER A 390 -25.55 -36.61 -5.22
C SER A 390 -24.05 -36.57 -4.99
N GLU A 391 -23.30 -37.28 -5.85
CA GLU A 391 -21.85 -37.38 -5.77
C GLU A 391 -21.21 -35.99 -5.87
N SER A 392 -20.22 -35.73 -5.01
CA SER A 392 -19.47 -34.49 -4.99
C SER A 392 -18.34 -34.58 -6.01
N LEU A 393 -18.31 -33.66 -6.96
CA LEU A 393 -17.22 -33.50 -7.92
C LEU A 393 -16.07 -32.66 -7.35
N GLY A 394 -16.40 -31.70 -6.50
CA GLY A 394 -15.42 -30.79 -5.93
C GLY A 394 -16.07 -29.74 -5.04
N HIS A 395 -15.36 -28.64 -4.82
CA HIS A 395 -15.87 -27.50 -4.09
C HIS A 395 -15.34 -26.20 -4.66
N LEU A 396 -16.20 -25.20 -4.64
CA LEU A 396 -15.87 -23.80 -4.88
C LEU A 396 -15.61 -23.12 -3.52
N VAL A 397 -14.74 -22.13 -3.50
CA VAL A 397 -14.41 -21.32 -2.32
C VAL A 397 -14.94 -19.90 -2.49
N SER A 398 -15.00 -19.14 -1.39
CA SER A 398 -15.43 -17.74 -1.44
C SER A 398 -14.57 -16.94 -2.43
N GLY A 399 -15.24 -16.17 -3.29
CA GLY A 399 -14.62 -15.44 -4.39
C GLY A 399 -14.59 -16.18 -5.73
N ASP A 400 -14.84 -17.49 -5.77
CA ASP A 400 -14.91 -18.23 -7.04
C ASP A 400 -16.04 -17.68 -7.91
N ILE A 401 -15.74 -17.53 -9.21
CA ILE A 401 -16.69 -17.05 -10.21
C ILE A 401 -17.31 -18.24 -10.93
N VAL A 402 -18.63 -18.22 -11.06
CA VAL A 402 -19.44 -19.31 -11.58
C VAL A 402 -20.30 -18.79 -12.72
N LEU A 403 -20.07 -19.30 -13.93
CA LEU A 403 -20.97 -19.07 -15.06
C LEU A 403 -22.21 -19.96 -14.90
N ILE A 404 -23.39 -19.34 -14.92
CA ILE A 404 -24.68 -20.02 -14.74
C ILE A 404 -25.36 -20.15 -16.11
N TYR A 405 -25.60 -21.38 -16.52
CA TYR A 405 -26.19 -21.72 -17.82
C TYR A 405 -27.69 -22.03 -17.74
N GLU A 406 -28.17 -22.48 -16.57
CA GLU A 406 -29.58 -22.81 -16.37
C GLU A 406 -29.94 -22.83 -14.89
N TYR A 407 -31.12 -22.33 -14.52
CA TYR A 407 -31.76 -22.60 -13.23
C TYR A 407 -32.61 -23.87 -13.32
N ILE A 408 -32.29 -24.87 -12.52
CA ILE A 408 -32.96 -26.16 -12.58
C ILE A 408 -34.34 -26.07 -11.93
N ASN A 409 -35.38 -26.29 -12.74
CA ASN A 409 -36.80 -26.24 -12.34
C ASN A 409 -37.23 -24.92 -11.65
N GLY A 410 -36.51 -23.81 -11.89
CA GLY A 410 -36.74 -22.54 -11.22
C GLY A 410 -36.40 -22.53 -9.72
N GLY A 411 -35.64 -23.54 -9.26
CA GLY A 411 -35.10 -23.61 -7.90
C GLY A 411 -33.66 -23.09 -7.82
N PRO A 412 -33.04 -23.14 -6.62
CA PRO A 412 -31.73 -22.55 -6.37
C PRO A 412 -30.56 -23.37 -6.94
N TRP A 413 -30.83 -24.53 -7.55
CA TRP A 413 -29.80 -25.31 -8.24
C TRP A 413 -29.51 -24.73 -9.60
N VAL A 414 -28.24 -24.51 -9.89
CA VAL A 414 -27.76 -23.97 -11.15
C VAL A 414 -26.87 -24.96 -11.88
N LYS A 415 -26.98 -24.99 -13.21
CA LYS A 415 -26.09 -25.74 -14.10
C LYS A 415 -24.86 -24.89 -14.41
N ILE A 416 -23.69 -25.47 -14.21
CA ILE A 416 -22.39 -24.84 -14.35
C ILE A 416 -21.43 -25.75 -15.14
N GLU A 417 -20.30 -25.20 -15.56
CA GLU A 417 -19.14 -25.97 -15.96
C GLU A 417 -18.16 -26.06 -14.79
N TYR A 418 -17.60 -27.24 -14.53
CA TYR A 418 -16.57 -27.42 -13.51
C TYR A 418 -15.57 -28.49 -13.97
N GLU A 419 -14.28 -28.13 -14.07
CA GLU A 419 -13.20 -29.01 -14.55
C GLU A 419 -13.51 -29.68 -15.91
N GLY A 420 -14.10 -28.92 -16.85
CA GLY A 420 -14.38 -29.38 -18.22
C GLY A 420 -15.60 -30.32 -18.35
N GLN A 421 -16.43 -30.44 -17.32
CA GLN A 421 -17.66 -31.24 -17.35
C GLN A 421 -18.87 -30.47 -16.81
N VAL A 422 -20.07 -30.88 -17.22
CA VAL A 422 -21.33 -30.34 -16.71
C VAL A 422 -21.48 -30.72 -15.24
N ALA A 423 -21.72 -29.71 -14.40
CA ALA A 423 -21.92 -29.88 -12.98
C ALA A 423 -23.04 -28.99 -12.45
N TYR A 424 -23.37 -29.17 -11.16
CA TYR A 424 -24.44 -28.44 -10.50
C TYR A 424 -23.98 -27.92 -9.14
N THR A 425 -24.34 -26.68 -8.83
CA THR A 425 -24.15 -26.06 -7.52
C THR A 425 -25.36 -25.21 -7.12
N HIS A 426 -25.29 -24.51 -5.99
CA HIS A 426 -26.43 -23.84 -5.37
C HIS A 426 -26.25 -22.31 -5.33
N ALA A 427 -27.15 -21.59 -5.99
CA ALA A 427 -27.11 -20.13 -6.18
C ALA A 427 -27.26 -19.33 -4.90
N ASP A 428 -27.96 -19.83 -3.86
CA ASP A 428 -28.13 -19.08 -2.60
C ASP A 428 -26.82 -18.84 -1.84
N TYR A 429 -25.74 -19.50 -2.25
CA TYR A 429 -24.39 -19.31 -1.71
C TYR A 429 -23.53 -18.44 -2.63
N MET A 430 -24.16 -17.76 -3.58
CA MET A 430 -23.52 -16.90 -4.55
C MET A 430 -24.28 -15.58 -4.63
N ASN A 431 -23.54 -14.50 -4.85
CA ASN A 431 -24.13 -13.26 -5.32
C ASN A 431 -24.29 -13.35 -6.84
N VAL A 432 -25.54 -13.39 -7.33
CA VAL A 432 -25.85 -13.69 -8.74
C VAL A 432 -26.34 -12.45 -9.48
N THR A 433 -25.80 -12.22 -10.68
CA THR A 433 -26.19 -11.15 -11.62
C THR A 433 -26.77 -11.74 -12.90
N GLU A 434 -27.97 -11.33 -13.31
CA GLU A 434 -28.66 -11.81 -14.52
C GLU A 434 -28.21 -11.06 -15.80
N MET A 435 -28.18 -11.75 -16.94
CA MET A 435 -27.77 -11.17 -18.23
C MET A 435 -28.88 -10.34 -18.91
N GLY A 436 -28.55 -9.14 -19.44
CA GLY A 436 -29.35 -8.49 -20.51
C GLY A 436 -29.59 -6.97 -20.48
N ASP A 437 -29.18 -6.23 -19.46
CA ASP A 437 -29.35 -4.77 -19.44
C ASP A 437 -28.11 -4.04 -20.02
N VAL A 438 -28.31 -3.10 -20.95
CA VAL A 438 -27.23 -2.22 -21.45
C VAL A 438 -27.04 -1.08 -20.46
N ILE A 439 -25.88 -1.03 -19.80
CA ILE A 439 -25.59 -0.07 -18.72
C ILE A 439 -24.73 1.12 -19.18
N ASP A 440 -23.96 0.98 -20.27
CA ASP A 440 -23.21 2.08 -20.90
C ASP A 440 -22.89 1.77 -22.38
N THR A 441 -22.23 2.69 -23.10
CA THR A 441 -21.65 2.47 -24.44
C THR A 441 -20.23 3.02 -24.52
N ALA A 442 -19.36 2.38 -25.30
CA ALA A 442 -17.96 2.78 -25.40
C ALA A 442 -17.42 2.74 -26.82
N THR A 443 -16.43 3.60 -27.08
CA THR A 443 -15.59 3.52 -28.29
C THR A 443 -14.32 2.77 -27.95
N VAL A 444 -13.97 1.77 -28.74
CA VAL A 444 -12.68 1.08 -28.63
C VAL A 444 -11.54 2.04 -28.97
N THR A 445 -10.58 2.23 -28.06
CA THR A 445 -9.40 3.06 -28.25
C THR A 445 -8.20 2.27 -28.77
N HIS A 446 -8.17 0.96 -28.53
CA HIS A 446 -7.07 0.10 -28.91
C HIS A 446 -7.22 -0.52 -30.32
N HIS A 447 -6.10 -0.68 -31.04
CA HIS A 447 -6.10 -1.05 -32.46
C HIS A 447 -6.37 -2.55 -32.72
N ARG A 448 -6.24 -3.41 -31.69
CA ARG A 448 -6.54 -4.86 -31.74
C ARG A 448 -7.05 -5.37 -30.39
N LEU A 449 -8.17 -4.85 -29.92
CA LEU A 449 -8.78 -5.25 -28.65
C LEU A 449 -9.38 -6.67 -28.73
N SER A 450 -8.91 -7.59 -27.87
CA SER A 450 -9.51 -8.93 -27.76
C SER A 450 -10.81 -8.87 -26.97
N VAL A 451 -11.84 -9.53 -27.48
CA VAL A 451 -13.07 -9.88 -26.74
C VAL A 451 -13.04 -11.38 -26.48
N ARG A 452 -13.29 -11.78 -25.24
CA ARG A 452 -13.02 -13.12 -24.72
C ARG A 452 -14.29 -13.81 -24.20
N SER A 453 -14.24 -15.13 -24.05
CA SER A 453 -15.34 -15.94 -23.53
C SER A 453 -15.60 -15.74 -22.03
N GLY A 454 -14.65 -15.15 -21.29
CA GLY A 454 -14.80 -14.82 -19.87
C GLY A 454 -13.91 -13.65 -19.44
N PRO A 455 -14.13 -13.10 -18.23
CA PRO A 455 -13.48 -11.88 -17.74
C PRO A 455 -12.07 -12.13 -17.22
N GLY A 456 -11.14 -12.28 -18.14
CA GLY A 456 -9.74 -12.54 -17.81
C GLY A 456 -8.90 -12.76 -19.05
N ALA A 457 -7.59 -12.51 -18.95
CA ALA A 457 -6.71 -12.66 -20.11
C ALA A 457 -6.49 -14.12 -20.53
N SER A 458 -6.77 -15.07 -19.65
CA SER A 458 -6.67 -16.53 -19.86
C SER A 458 -7.85 -17.12 -20.66
N TYR A 459 -8.97 -16.40 -20.77
CA TYR A 459 -10.13 -16.87 -21.55
C TYR A 459 -9.89 -16.74 -23.05
N GLU A 460 -10.45 -17.68 -23.82
CA GLU A 460 -10.29 -17.71 -25.28
C GLU A 460 -10.77 -16.41 -25.93
N THR A 461 -10.01 -15.92 -26.92
CA THR A 461 -10.44 -14.78 -27.72
C THR A 461 -11.53 -15.20 -28.70
N VAL A 462 -12.76 -14.78 -28.46
CA VAL A 462 -13.93 -15.06 -29.30
C VAL A 462 -14.12 -14.01 -30.41
N HIS A 463 -13.59 -12.79 -30.22
CA HIS A 463 -13.65 -11.74 -31.23
C HIS A 463 -12.50 -10.73 -31.10
N ARG A 464 -12.30 -9.91 -32.13
CA ARG A 464 -11.33 -8.80 -32.10
C ARG A 464 -11.95 -7.51 -32.63
N LEU A 465 -11.91 -6.49 -31.78
CA LEU A 465 -12.34 -5.13 -32.10
C LEU A 465 -11.13 -4.26 -32.45
N THR A 466 -11.38 -3.16 -33.15
CA THR A 466 -10.38 -2.21 -33.64
C THR A 466 -10.73 -0.79 -33.23
N THR A 467 -9.74 0.12 -33.28
CA THR A 467 -9.93 1.51 -32.85
C THR A 467 -11.09 2.16 -33.59
N GLY A 468 -12.05 2.72 -32.84
CA GLY A 468 -13.24 3.39 -33.36
C GLY A 468 -14.50 2.51 -33.35
N ASP A 469 -14.37 1.20 -33.16
CA ASP A 469 -15.51 0.30 -33.02
C ASP A 469 -16.37 0.70 -31.80
N GLN A 470 -17.70 0.53 -31.94
CA GLN A 470 -18.67 0.86 -30.91
C GLN A 470 -19.11 -0.42 -30.21
N VAL A 471 -19.20 -0.37 -28.88
CA VAL A 471 -19.70 -1.47 -28.05
C VAL A 471 -20.71 -0.96 -27.03
N GLU A 472 -21.66 -1.81 -26.68
CA GLU A 472 -22.56 -1.65 -25.54
C GLU A 472 -21.94 -2.36 -24.34
N ILE A 473 -21.92 -1.73 -23.17
CA ILE A 473 -21.47 -2.34 -21.92
C ILE A 473 -22.70 -2.96 -21.25
N LEU A 474 -22.62 -4.25 -20.91
CA LEU A 474 -23.70 -4.98 -20.27
C LEU A 474 -23.50 -5.09 -18.75
N GLN A 475 -22.26 -5.30 -18.32
CA GLN A 475 -21.90 -5.34 -16.90
C GLN A 475 -20.41 -5.08 -16.67
N PHE A 476 -20.10 -4.60 -15.46
CA PHE A 476 -18.74 -4.56 -14.93
C PHE A 476 -18.50 -5.82 -14.11
N VAL A 477 -17.39 -6.52 -14.33
CA VAL A 477 -17.08 -7.74 -13.58
C VAL A 477 -16.30 -7.38 -12.32
N ASN A 478 -16.92 -7.60 -11.16
CA ASN A 478 -16.32 -7.46 -9.81
C ASN A 478 -15.68 -6.09 -9.52
N GLY A 479 -16.12 -5.01 -10.17
CA GLY A 479 -15.45 -3.71 -10.08
C GLY A 479 -13.98 -3.72 -10.52
N GLY A 480 -13.55 -4.79 -11.21
CA GLY A 480 -12.24 -4.93 -11.84
C GLY A 480 -12.26 -4.38 -13.26
N PRO A 481 -11.12 -4.43 -13.99
CA PRO A 481 -11.00 -3.76 -15.27
C PRO A 481 -11.66 -4.54 -16.43
N TRP A 482 -12.40 -5.61 -16.15
CA TRP A 482 -13.10 -6.40 -17.17
C TRP A 482 -14.56 -5.99 -17.25
N VAL A 483 -15.00 -5.75 -18.48
CA VAL A 483 -16.39 -5.44 -18.80
C VAL A 483 -16.92 -6.44 -19.80
N GLU A 484 -18.17 -6.82 -19.62
CA GLU A 484 -18.89 -7.53 -20.65
C GLU A 484 -19.46 -6.55 -21.66
N VAL A 485 -19.20 -6.84 -22.93
CA VAL A 485 -19.58 -5.98 -24.04
C VAL A 485 -20.40 -6.73 -25.06
N ASN A 486 -21.44 -6.08 -25.55
CA ASN A 486 -22.13 -6.46 -26.77
C ASN A 486 -21.58 -5.63 -27.94
N PHE A 487 -21.30 -6.29 -29.05
CA PHE A 487 -20.76 -5.69 -30.26
C PHE A 487 -21.48 -6.24 -31.49
N ASN A 488 -21.28 -5.60 -32.65
CA ASN A 488 -21.96 -6.01 -33.89
C ASN A 488 -21.41 -7.35 -34.40
N GLY A 489 -21.91 -8.46 -33.86
CA GLY A 489 -21.45 -9.82 -34.17
C GLY A 489 -21.43 -10.80 -32.99
N GLY A 490 -21.72 -10.36 -31.76
CA GLY A 490 -21.78 -11.21 -30.56
C GLY A 490 -21.55 -10.45 -29.27
N SER A 491 -21.43 -11.17 -28.15
CA SER A 491 -21.03 -10.64 -26.86
C SER A 491 -19.75 -11.32 -26.35
N GLY A 492 -19.12 -10.72 -25.34
CA GLY A 492 -18.00 -11.30 -24.60
C GLY A 492 -17.30 -10.26 -23.74
N PHE A 493 -16.19 -10.62 -23.14
CA PHE A 493 -15.52 -9.81 -22.12
C PHE A 493 -14.27 -9.12 -22.67
N THR A 494 -14.07 -7.85 -22.32
CA THR A 494 -12.90 -7.09 -22.73
C THR A 494 -12.45 -6.14 -21.64
N HIS A 495 -11.26 -5.56 -21.78
CA HIS A 495 -10.64 -4.71 -20.77
C HIS A 495 -11.07 -3.24 -20.92
N LEU A 496 -11.47 -2.62 -19.82
CA LEU A 496 -12.01 -1.26 -19.73
C LEU A 496 -11.00 -0.20 -20.18
N ASP A 497 -9.71 -0.35 -19.88
CA ASP A 497 -8.66 0.62 -20.28
C ASP A 497 -8.55 0.84 -21.80
N HIS A 498 -9.07 -0.10 -22.59
CA HIS A 498 -9.07 -0.03 -24.04
C HIS A 498 -10.37 0.49 -24.62
N LEU A 499 -11.25 0.99 -23.75
CA LEU A 499 -12.52 1.57 -24.07
C LEU A 499 -12.53 3.02 -23.59
N ARG A 500 -12.92 3.93 -24.47
CA ARG A 500 -13.35 5.26 -24.06
C ARG A 500 -14.85 5.19 -23.88
N LEU A 501 -15.29 5.09 -22.63
CA LEU A 501 -16.70 5.23 -22.30
C LEU A 501 -17.21 6.54 -22.90
N HIS A 502 -18.31 6.45 -23.64
CA HIS A 502 -19.01 7.66 -24.04
C HIS A 502 -19.74 8.13 -22.81
N ALA A 503 -19.13 9.04 -22.05
CA ALA A 503 -19.76 9.64 -20.89
C ALA A 503 -21.13 10.24 -21.26
N GLY A 504 -22.17 9.41 -21.14
CA GLY A 504 -23.37 9.72 -20.42
C GLY A 504 -23.19 8.99 -19.09
N ASN A 505 -23.02 9.65 -17.94
CA ASN A 505 -24.21 10.12 -17.26
C ASN A 505 -25.32 9.03 -17.29
N THR A 506 -25.06 7.80 -16.82
CA THR A 506 -26.09 6.74 -16.58
C THR A 506 -25.77 5.75 -15.44
N GLY A 507 -24.62 5.86 -14.75
CA GLY A 507 -24.31 5.00 -13.61
C GLY A 507 -25.23 5.26 -12.40
N PRO A 508 -25.32 4.33 -11.42
CA PRO A 508 -26.24 4.46 -10.27
C PRO A 508 -25.98 5.71 -9.42
N LEU A 509 -24.77 6.29 -9.49
CA LEU A 509 -24.38 7.51 -8.78
C LEU A 509 -24.32 8.73 -9.70
N GLN A 510 -24.90 8.64 -10.89
CA GLN A 510 -24.92 9.73 -11.85
C GLN A 510 -25.43 11.03 -11.24
N GLY A 511 -24.68 12.11 -11.49
CA GLY A 511 -25.07 13.46 -11.10
C GLY A 511 -25.02 13.69 -9.60
N ARG A 512 -24.38 12.76 -8.86
CA ARG A 512 -24.02 12.94 -7.46
C ARG A 512 -22.63 13.52 -7.37
N LEU A 513 -22.49 14.54 -6.53
CA LEU A 513 -21.20 15.07 -6.15
C LEU A 513 -20.86 14.56 -4.74
N ILE A 514 -19.80 13.77 -4.63
CA ILE A 514 -19.39 13.14 -3.37
C ILE A 514 -18.02 13.69 -2.99
N VAL A 515 -17.88 14.18 -1.76
CA VAL A 515 -16.59 14.61 -1.23
C VAL A 515 -16.02 13.51 -0.35
N VAL A 516 -14.82 13.05 -0.70
CA VAL A 516 -14.06 12.03 0.03
C VAL A 516 -12.92 12.71 0.77
N ASP A 517 -12.94 12.63 2.09
CA ASP A 517 -11.95 13.22 2.98
C ASP A 517 -11.00 12.16 3.53
N ALA A 518 -9.75 12.21 3.07
CA ALA A 518 -8.69 11.38 3.64
C ALA A 518 -8.16 12.04 4.92
N GLY A 519 -8.50 11.49 6.08
CA GLY A 519 -8.10 12.04 7.39
C GLY A 519 -6.59 12.27 7.52
N HIS A 520 -6.20 13.24 8.35
CA HIS A 520 -4.79 13.60 8.63
C HIS A 520 -4.02 14.05 7.36
N GLY A 521 -2.69 13.91 7.34
CA GLY A 521 -1.83 14.24 6.21
C GLY A 521 -0.72 15.23 6.57
N GLY A 522 0.37 15.22 5.81
CA GLY A 522 1.54 16.06 6.05
C GLY A 522 2.12 15.82 7.45
N HIS A 523 2.26 16.90 8.23
CA HIS A 523 2.80 16.86 9.59
C HIS A 523 1.89 16.17 10.62
N ASP A 524 0.63 15.87 10.28
CA ASP A 524 -0.28 15.12 11.13
C ASP A 524 -0.30 13.66 10.65
N PRO A 525 0.39 12.73 11.34
CA PRO A 525 0.40 11.33 10.95
C PRO A 525 -0.89 10.59 11.32
N GLY A 526 -1.71 11.18 12.18
CA GLY A 526 -2.78 10.48 12.90
C GLY A 526 -2.23 9.39 13.82
N ALA A 527 -3.03 8.36 14.05
CA ALA A 527 -2.64 7.18 14.81
C ALA A 527 -1.47 6.41 14.16
N GLN A 528 -0.64 5.83 15.00
CA GLN A 528 0.46 4.96 14.58
C GLN A 528 0.44 3.72 15.45
N GLY A 529 0.58 2.54 14.84
CA GLY A 529 0.56 1.28 15.57
C GLY A 529 0.67 0.09 14.66
N ASN A 530 1.31 -0.98 15.15
CA ASN A 530 1.44 -2.26 14.45
C ASN A 530 1.98 -2.15 13.00
N GLY A 531 2.87 -1.17 12.73
CA GLY A 531 3.45 -0.91 11.42
C GLY A 531 2.51 -0.21 10.42
N LEU A 532 1.43 0.40 10.89
CA LEU A 532 0.52 1.23 10.12
C LEU A 532 0.64 2.69 10.56
N VAL A 533 0.54 3.59 9.59
CA VAL A 533 0.42 5.04 9.80
C VAL A 533 -0.91 5.49 9.23
N GLU A 534 -1.75 6.11 10.05
CA GLU A 534 -3.15 6.39 9.73
C GLU A 534 -3.30 7.23 8.46
N LYS A 535 -2.55 8.35 8.35
CA LYS A 535 -2.61 9.23 7.16
C LYS A 535 -2.37 8.49 5.85
N THR A 536 -1.51 7.46 5.85
CA THR A 536 -1.15 6.68 4.66
C THR A 536 -2.28 5.73 4.30
N LEU A 537 -2.80 4.99 5.28
CA LEU A 537 -3.92 4.08 5.08
C LEU A 537 -5.18 4.83 4.62
N ASN A 538 -5.49 5.95 5.26
CA ASN A 538 -6.64 6.81 4.93
C ASN A 538 -6.55 7.31 3.48
N LEU A 539 -5.36 7.72 3.03
CA LEU A 539 -5.15 8.17 1.65
C LEU A 539 -5.36 7.04 0.65
N GLN A 540 -4.76 5.87 0.90
CA GLN A 540 -4.86 4.72 -0.01
C GLN A 540 -6.32 4.27 -0.19
N VAL A 541 -7.08 4.15 0.90
CA VAL A 541 -8.51 3.77 0.84
C VAL A 541 -9.34 4.85 0.14
N SER A 542 -9.06 6.13 0.41
CA SER A 542 -9.80 7.24 -0.19
C SER A 542 -9.61 7.34 -1.70
N LEU A 543 -8.40 7.06 -2.21
CA LEU A 543 -8.13 7.03 -3.65
C LEU A 543 -8.85 5.89 -4.35
N GLU A 544 -8.83 4.69 -3.76
CA GLU A 544 -9.59 3.52 -4.25
C GLU A 544 -11.10 3.80 -4.30
N LEU A 545 -11.64 4.39 -3.23
CA LEU A 545 -13.04 4.79 -3.18
C LEU A 545 -13.37 5.83 -4.26
N ALA A 546 -12.56 6.87 -4.40
CA ALA A 546 -12.78 7.93 -5.38
C ALA A 546 -12.88 7.38 -6.81
N GLN A 547 -11.92 6.53 -7.20
CA GLN A 547 -11.90 5.91 -8.53
C GLN A 547 -13.19 5.11 -8.82
N ARG A 548 -13.72 4.39 -7.83
CA ARG A 548 -14.93 3.55 -7.97
C ARG A 548 -16.21 4.39 -8.01
N LEU A 549 -16.26 5.48 -7.24
CA LEU A 549 -17.37 6.44 -7.31
C LEU A 549 -17.42 7.12 -8.67
N GLU A 550 -16.27 7.55 -9.20
CA GLU A 550 -16.16 8.13 -10.54
C GLU A 550 -16.59 7.13 -11.63
N SER A 551 -16.16 5.87 -11.52
CA SER A 551 -16.57 4.82 -12.47
C SER A 551 -18.07 4.53 -12.44
N SER A 552 -18.74 4.82 -11.32
CA SER A 552 -20.20 4.73 -11.15
C SER A 552 -20.96 6.01 -11.51
N GLY A 553 -20.28 6.99 -12.09
CA GLY A 553 -20.85 8.22 -12.62
C GLY A 553 -20.99 9.37 -11.62
N ALA A 554 -20.44 9.24 -10.40
CA ALA A 554 -20.35 10.35 -9.47
C ALA A 554 -19.25 11.35 -9.91
N GLU A 555 -19.46 12.62 -9.61
CA GLU A 555 -18.37 13.58 -9.53
C GLU A 555 -17.74 13.46 -8.13
N VAL A 556 -16.41 13.36 -8.06
CA VAL A 556 -15.70 13.19 -6.79
C VAL A 556 -14.76 14.35 -6.55
N ILE A 557 -14.78 14.87 -5.32
CA ILE A 557 -13.78 15.82 -4.83
C ILE A 557 -13.06 15.16 -3.66
N LEU A 558 -11.76 14.95 -3.81
CA LEU A 558 -10.89 14.57 -2.69
C LEU A 558 -10.49 15.83 -1.92
N THR A 559 -10.53 15.80 -0.59
CA THR A 559 -9.97 16.91 0.21
C THR A 559 -8.46 16.99 -0.02
N ARG A 560 -7.77 15.85 -0.04
CA ARG A 560 -6.37 15.69 -0.47
C ARG A 560 -6.20 14.44 -1.33
N SER A 561 -5.31 14.52 -2.33
CA SER A 561 -4.89 13.37 -3.17
C SER A 561 -3.42 13.00 -2.95
N THR A 562 -2.73 13.71 -2.06
CA THR A 562 -1.31 13.56 -1.70
C THR A 562 -1.16 13.60 -0.18
N ASP A 563 0.05 13.41 0.32
CA ASP A 563 0.35 13.53 1.76
C ASP A 563 0.44 15.00 2.20
N THR A 564 -0.70 15.67 2.26
CA THR A 564 -0.80 17.10 2.57
C THR A 564 -1.72 17.31 3.77
N PHE A 565 -1.29 18.12 4.73
CA PHE A 565 -2.14 18.50 5.86
C PHE A 565 -3.24 19.46 5.41
N ILE A 566 -4.46 19.24 5.88
CA ILE A 566 -5.60 20.14 5.67
C ILE A 566 -6.31 20.34 7.00
N ASP A 567 -6.55 21.60 7.37
CA ASP A 567 -7.31 21.95 8.57
C ASP A 567 -8.74 21.40 8.53
N LEU A 568 -9.24 20.95 9.69
CA LEU A 568 -10.56 20.35 9.82
C LEU A 568 -11.70 21.22 9.25
N SER A 569 -11.65 22.52 9.49
CA SER A 569 -12.66 23.47 8.97
C SER A 569 -12.56 23.65 7.45
N VAL A 570 -11.36 23.52 6.87
CA VAL A 570 -11.13 23.60 5.42
C VAL A 570 -11.72 22.38 4.73
N ARG A 571 -11.55 21.18 5.29
CA ARG A 571 -12.14 19.92 4.77
C ARG A 571 -13.66 20.03 4.62
N ALA A 572 -14.35 20.49 5.67
CA ALA A 572 -15.79 20.73 5.62
C ALA A 572 -16.17 21.83 4.63
N ASN A 573 -15.37 22.90 4.53
CA ASN A 573 -15.62 24.02 3.63
C ASN A 573 -15.47 23.63 2.15
N ILE A 574 -14.53 22.73 1.80
CA ILE A 574 -14.42 22.15 0.45
C ILE A 574 -15.78 21.55 0.05
N ALA A 575 -16.35 20.71 0.91
CA ALA A 575 -17.63 20.07 0.63
C ALA A 575 -18.80 21.07 0.53
N ASN A 576 -18.83 22.04 1.44
CA ASN A 576 -19.89 23.06 1.46
C ASN A 576 -19.83 24.00 0.25
N GLN A 577 -18.63 24.39 -0.20
CA GLN A 577 -18.46 25.25 -1.37
C GLN A 577 -18.81 24.55 -2.67
N ALA A 578 -18.56 23.24 -2.72
CA ALA A 578 -18.91 22.42 -3.86
C ALA A 578 -20.41 22.07 -3.93
N ASP A 579 -21.18 22.35 -2.86
CA ASP A 579 -22.58 21.94 -2.72
C ASP A 579 -22.76 20.43 -2.89
N ALA A 580 -21.85 19.66 -2.26
CA ALA A 580 -21.81 18.21 -2.41
C ALA A 580 -23.09 17.52 -1.88
N ASP A 581 -23.48 16.43 -2.55
CA ASP A 581 -24.60 15.59 -2.13
C ASP A 581 -24.30 14.82 -0.85
N LEU A 582 -23.06 14.33 -0.69
CA LEU A 582 -22.59 13.55 0.45
C LEU A 582 -21.13 13.87 0.80
N PHE A 583 -20.80 13.71 2.08
CA PHE A 583 -19.44 13.80 2.60
C PHE A 583 -19.06 12.52 3.35
N ILE A 584 -17.87 11.99 3.10
CA ILE A 584 -17.33 10.81 3.77
C ILE A 584 -15.90 11.10 4.23
N SER A 585 -15.62 10.88 5.51
CA SER A 585 -14.28 11.02 6.09
C SER A 585 -13.73 9.64 6.43
N VAL A 586 -12.55 9.30 5.93
CA VAL A 586 -11.91 8.00 6.14
C VAL A 586 -10.77 8.15 7.15
N HIS A 587 -10.84 7.37 8.22
CA HIS A 587 -9.92 7.34 9.35
C HIS A 587 -9.55 5.91 9.77
N GLY A 588 -8.49 5.79 10.56
CA GLY A 588 -8.11 4.58 11.25
C GLY A 588 -7.99 4.85 12.74
N ASN A 589 -8.57 4.00 13.57
CA ASN A 589 -8.77 4.31 14.97
C ASN A 589 -7.52 4.01 15.82
N ALA A 590 -7.50 4.56 17.02
CA ALA A 590 -6.58 4.16 18.08
C ALA A 590 -7.23 4.24 19.45
N ALA A 591 -6.80 3.36 20.35
CA ALA A 591 -7.17 3.41 21.75
C ALA A 591 -6.00 2.96 22.62
N GLU A 592 -5.94 3.49 23.85
CA GLU A 592 -4.99 3.08 24.89
C GLU A 592 -5.17 1.60 25.26
N ASP A 593 -6.41 1.12 25.37
CA ASP A 593 -6.68 -0.31 25.56
C ASP A 593 -6.57 -1.02 24.21
N ALA A 594 -5.43 -1.70 24.00
CA ALA A 594 -5.15 -2.48 22.80
C ALA A 594 -6.17 -3.60 22.51
N ARG A 595 -7.11 -3.90 23.43
CA ARG A 595 -8.25 -4.81 23.17
C ARG A 595 -9.39 -4.17 22.38
N ALA A 596 -9.44 -2.83 22.29
CA ALA A 596 -10.41 -2.15 21.46
C ALA A 596 -10.17 -2.52 20.00
N ARG A 597 -11.22 -3.01 19.32
CA ARG A 597 -11.13 -3.51 17.95
C ARG A 597 -12.46 -3.39 17.22
N GLY A 598 -12.39 -3.53 15.90
CA GLY A 598 -13.48 -3.48 14.94
C GLY A 598 -13.69 -2.10 14.32
N ALA A 599 -14.26 -2.10 13.11
CA ALA A 599 -14.67 -0.90 12.41
C ALA A 599 -15.80 -0.19 13.15
N GLU A 600 -15.76 1.14 13.19
CA GLU A 600 -16.85 1.96 13.69
C GLU A 600 -17.13 3.15 12.78
N THR A 601 -18.40 3.54 12.68
CA THR A 601 -18.82 4.63 11.78
C THR A 601 -19.65 5.64 12.56
N PHE A 602 -19.36 6.93 12.34
CA PHE A 602 -19.90 8.04 13.10
C PHE A 602 -20.71 9.01 12.25
N HIS A 603 -21.81 9.46 12.82
CA HIS A 603 -22.54 10.65 12.35
C HIS A 603 -22.55 11.74 13.43
N HIS A 604 -22.89 12.99 13.09
CA HIS A 604 -23.02 14.04 14.11
C HIS A 604 -24.21 13.75 15.06
N PRO A 605 -24.19 14.14 16.37
CA PRO A 605 -25.31 13.94 17.29
C PRO A 605 -26.62 14.61 16.87
N SER A 606 -26.54 15.69 16.09
CA SER A 606 -27.71 16.36 15.50
C SER A 606 -27.93 15.99 14.02
N ALA A 607 -27.37 14.86 13.58
CA ALA A 607 -27.48 14.39 12.21
C ALA A 607 -28.93 14.19 11.76
N ASN A 608 -29.17 14.43 10.47
CA ASN A 608 -30.44 14.06 9.85
C ASN A 608 -30.49 12.53 9.61
N PRO A 609 -31.68 11.95 9.32
CA PRO A 609 -31.81 10.53 9.06
C PRO A 609 -30.98 10.02 7.86
N ALA A 610 -30.63 10.88 6.91
CA ALA A 610 -29.80 10.53 5.76
C ALA A 610 -28.35 10.24 6.19
N SER A 611 -27.73 11.06 7.03
CA SER A 611 -26.38 10.77 7.57
C SER A 611 -26.39 9.49 8.40
N VAL A 612 -27.46 9.24 9.17
CA VAL A 612 -27.58 7.99 9.94
C VAL A 612 -27.68 6.78 9.00
N ARG A 613 -28.51 6.87 7.95
CA ARG A 613 -28.61 5.82 6.92
C ARG A 613 -27.26 5.58 6.26
N LEU A 614 -26.56 6.64 5.87
CA LEU A 614 -25.23 6.59 5.28
C LEU A 614 -24.24 5.86 6.20
N ALA A 615 -24.18 6.24 7.47
CA ALA A 615 -23.29 5.61 8.44
C ALA A 615 -23.56 4.10 8.61
N ASN A 616 -24.83 3.67 8.56
CA ASN A 616 -25.18 2.26 8.68
C ASN A 616 -24.76 1.45 7.46
N VAL A 617 -25.08 1.91 6.24
CA VAL A 617 -24.71 1.15 5.02
C VAL A 617 -23.20 1.06 4.84
N MET A 618 -22.45 2.12 5.19
CA MET A 618 -20.98 2.09 5.16
C MET A 618 -20.42 1.08 6.17
N GLN A 619 -20.93 1.10 7.40
CA GLN A 619 -20.51 0.17 8.44
C GLN A 619 -20.79 -1.28 8.05
N ASP A 620 -21.99 -1.57 7.55
CA ASP A 620 -22.41 -2.92 7.21
C ASP A 620 -21.54 -3.50 6.09
N ARG A 621 -21.28 -2.71 5.03
CA ARG A 621 -20.43 -3.12 3.91
C ARG A 621 -18.97 -3.27 4.28
N LEU A 622 -18.41 -2.31 5.02
CA LEU A 622 -17.03 -2.39 5.47
C LEU A 622 -16.78 -3.67 6.27
N VAL A 623 -17.72 -4.04 7.14
CA VAL A 623 -17.64 -5.29 7.92
C VAL A 623 -17.76 -6.53 7.04
N SER A 624 -18.77 -6.59 6.16
CA SER A 624 -19.01 -7.78 5.33
C SER A 624 -17.88 -8.05 4.36
N ASP A 625 -17.36 -7.00 3.72
CA ASP A 625 -16.52 -7.14 2.54
C ASP A 625 -15.03 -7.19 2.90
N THR A 626 -14.64 -6.68 4.07
CA THR A 626 -13.24 -6.76 4.55
C THR A 626 -13.03 -7.77 5.67
N GLY A 627 -14.10 -8.37 6.21
CA GLY A 627 -14.04 -9.26 7.37
C GLY A 627 -13.67 -8.57 8.69
N MET A 628 -13.79 -7.24 8.76
CA MET A 628 -13.50 -6.48 9.99
C MET A 628 -14.58 -6.76 11.05
N THR A 629 -14.23 -6.70 12.33
CA THR A 629 -15.24 -6.86 13.39
C THR A 629 -16.23 -5.68 13.38
N TYR A 630 -17.54 -5.94 13.38
CA TYR A 630 -18.53 -4.89 13.61
C TYR A 630 -18.44 -4.36 15.03
N ARG A 631 -18.03 -3.10 15.20
CA ARG A 631 -17.99 -2.48 16.52
C ARG A 631 -19.26 -1.69 16.82
N ARG A 632 -19.55 -0.64 16.05
CA ARG A 632 -20.78 0.16 16.18
C ARG A 632 -20.95 1.18 15.05
N VAL A 633 -22.21 1.60 14.87
CA VAL A 633 -22.54 2.94 14.38
C VAL A 633 -22.88 3.82 15.58
N ASP A 634 -22.29 5.00 15.70
CA ASP A 634 -22.53 5.90 16.84
C ASP A 634 -22.51 7.38 16.42
N SER A 635 -22.74 8.27 17.38
CA SER A 635 -22.67 9.71 17.16
C SER A 635 -21.50 10.38 17.89
N ALA A 636 -20.80 11.29 17.19
CA ALA A 636 -19.67 12.03 17.74
C ALA A 636 -19.60 13.46 17.20
N ASN A 637 -19.15 14.41 18.03
CA ASN A 637 -19.10 15.83 17.69
C ASN A 637 -17.81 16.22 16.93
N PHE A 638 -17.45 15.44 15.91
CA PHE A 638 -16.29 15.72 15.06
C PHE A 638 -16.51 16.99 14.23
N ALA A 639 -15.47 17.82 14.08
CA ALA A 639 -15.56 19.12 13.42
C ALA A 639 -16.02 18.97 11.96
N VAL A 640 -15.45 18.03 11.22
CA VAL A 640 -15.81 17.76 9.83
C VAL A 640 -17.30 17.41 9.68
N LEU A 641 -17.87 16.62 10.60
CA LEU A 641 -19.30 16.26 10.57
C LEU A 641 -20.23 17.38 11.05
N ARG A 642 -19.76 18.20 11.99
CA ARG A 642 -20.52 19.33 12.54
C ARG A 642 -20.62 20.49 11.54
N GLU A 643 -19.57 20.71 10.77
CA GLU A 643 -19.40 21.91 9.92
C GLU A 643 -19.82 21.68 8.47
N THR A 644 -20.01 20.44 8.02
CA THR A 644 -20.65 20.09 6.74
C THR A 644 -22.15 20.33 6.75
N THR A 645 -22.72 20.76 5.62
CA THR A 645 -24.17 21.05 5.48
C THR A 645 -24.98 19.95 4.79
N MET A 646 -24.31 18.99 4.14
CA MET A 646 -24.91 17.81 3.51
C MET A 646 -24.87 16.59 4.45
N PRO A 647 -25.53 15.46 4.13
CA PRO A 647 -25.35 14.23 4.87
C PRO A 647 -23.87 13.79 4.87
N ALA A 648 -23.38 13.46 6.06
CA ALA A 648 -21.96 13.27 6.33
C ALA A 648 -21.73 12.12 7.29
N THR A 649 -20.67 11.34 7.07
CA THR A 649 -20.23 10.26 7.96
C THR A 649 -18.71 10.24 8.08
N LEU A 650 -18.20 9.76 9.22
CA LEU A 650 -16.78 9.49 9.45
C LEU A 650 -16.62 8.00 9.74
N ILE A 651 -15.67 7.34 9.08
CA ILE A 651 -15.44 5.91 9.18
C ILE A 651 -14.10 5.69 9.83
N GLU A 652 -14.09 4.84 10.84
CA GLU A 652 -12.90 4.26 11.43
C GLU A 652 -12.75 2.83 10.89
N LEU A 653 -11.76 2.62 10.03
CA LEU A 653 -11.54 1.37 9.31
C LEU A 653 -11.29 0.17 10.23
N GLY A 654 -10.69 0.43 11.39
CA GLY A 654 -10.29 -0.52 12.43
C GLY A 654 -9.28 0.14 13.37
N PHE A 655 -8.89 -0.52 14.45
CA PHE A 655 -7.93 0.04 15.42
C PHE A 655 -6.49 -0.29 15.02
N LEU A 656 -5.70 0.72 14.65
CA LEU A 656 -4.26 0.56 14.35
C LEU A 656 -3.49 0.05 15.57
N THR A 657 -3.95 0.34 16.79
CA THR A 657 -3.36 -0.16 18.03
C THR A 657 -3.74 -1.61 18.36
N ASN A 658 -4.73 -2.19 17.67
CA ASN A 658 -5.10 -3.58 17.84
C ASN A 658 -4.41 -4.46 16.80
N SER A 659 -3.64 -5.45 17.27
CA SER A 659 -2.89 -6.35 16.39
C SER A 659 -3.78 -7.18 15.44
N GLY A 660 -5.01 -7.52 15.86
CA GLY A 660 -5.98 -8.23 15.05
C GLY A 660 -6.50 -7.39 13.89
N ASP A 661 -7.01 -6.19 14.17
CA ASP A 661 -7.46 -5.27 13.13
C ASP A 661 -6.30 -4.86 12.22
N ALA A 662 -5.13 -4.55 12.79
CA ALA A 662 -3.94 -4.21 12.02
C ALA A 662 -3.46 -5.37 11.14
N SER A 663 -3.65 -6.63 11.54
CA SER A 663 -3.36 -7.78 10.66
C SER A 663 -4.26 -7.82 9.43
N ILE A 664 -5.54 -7.43 9.56
CA ILE A 664 -6.48 -7.33 8.43
C ILE A 664 -6.09 -6.15 7.54
N MET A 665 -5.83 -4.99 8.13
CA MET A 665 -5.49 -3.75 7.40
C MET A 665 -4.15 -3.83 6.67
N ARG A 666 -3.21 -4.66 7.14
CA ARG A 666 -1.91 -4.91 6.47
C ARG A 666 -1.97 -5.98 5.37
N GLN A 667 -3.10 -6.68 5.21
CA GLN A 667 -3.20 -7.67 4.14
C GLN A 667 -3.02 -7.00 2.77
N PRO A 668 -2.29 -7.64 1.84
CA PRO A 668 -2.21 -7.17 0.46
C PRO A 668 -3.62 -6.88 -0.10
N GLY A 669 -3.78 -5.71 -0.73
CA GLY A 669 -5.04 -5.28 -1.33
C GLY A 669 -6.13 -4.82 -0.35
N TYR A 670 -5.85 -4.67 0.95
CA TYR A 670 -6.84 -4.14 1.90
C TYR A 670 -7.40 -2.77 1.47
N PRO A 671 -6.60 -1.78 1.00
CA PRO A 671 -7.15 -0.51 0.56
C PRO A 671 -8.18 -0.63 -0.56
N ALA A 672 -7.95 -1.52 -1.53
CA ALA A 672 -8.88 -1.78 -2.63
C ALA A 672 -10.18 -2.45 -2.14
N ARG A 673 -10.07 -3.43 -1.21
CA ARG A 673 -11.26 -4.08 -0.61
C ARG A 673 -12.08 -3.10 0.22
N ALA A 674 -11.43 -2.28 1.05
CA ALA A 674 -12.10 -1.26 1.84
C ALA A 674 -12.74 -0.18 0.94
N GLY A 675 -12.04 0.27 -0.11
CA GLY A 675 -12.57 1.20 -1.10
C GLY A 675 -13.82 0.66 -1.82
N GLU A 676 -13.80 -0.61 -2.21
CA GLU A 676 -14.97 -1.30 -2.79
C GLU A 676 -16.12 -1.42 -1.78
N ALA A 677 -15.84 -1.80 -0.54
CA ALA A 677 -16.85 -1.91 0.49
C ALA A 677 -17.59 -0.58 0.71
N LEU A 678 -16.83 0.52 0.80
CA LEU A 678 -17.41 1.85 0.94
C LEU A 678 -18.18 2.27 -0.32
N HIS A 679 -17.68 1.93 -1.51
CA HIS A 679 -18.38 2.16 -2.77
C HIS A 679 -19.73 1.43 -2.84
N GLN A 680 -19.78 0.14 -2.49
CA GLN A 680 -21.02 -0.62 -2.36
C GLN A 680 -21.96 0.01 -1.33
N GLY A 681 -21.42 0.57 -0.25
CA GLY A 681 -22.17 1.36 0.72
C GLY A 681 -22.87 2.57 0.08
N PHE A 682 -22.25 3.24 -0.90
CA PHE A 682 -22.90 4.32 -1.65
C PHE A 682 -23.98 3.80 -2.59
N LEU A 683 -23.79 2.64 -3.23
CA LEU A 683 -24.82 2.05 -4.08
C LEU A 683 -26.06 1.67 -3.25
N ASP A 684 -25.86 1.01 -2.11
CA ASP A 684 -26.91 0.72 -1.13
C ASP A 684 -27.51 2.01 -0.54
N TYR A 685 -26.73 3.09 -0.48
CA TYR A 685 -27.21 4.38 -0.04
C TYR A 685 -28.34 4.92 -0.94
N TYR A 686 -28.14 4.79 -2.26
CA TYR A 686 -29.00 5.36 -3.28
C TYR A 686 -30.02 4.39 -3.89
N SER A 687 -29.93 3.08 -3.61
CA SER A 687 -30.99 2.09 -3.87
C SER A 687 -32.18 2.26 -2.92
#